data_AF-A0A1W2E9X4-F1
#
_entry.id   AF-A0A1W2E9X4-F1
#
_cell.length_a   1.000
_cell.length_b   1.000
_cell.length_c   1.000
_cell.angle_alpha   90.00
_cell.angle_beta   90.00
_cell.angle_gamma   90.00
#
_symmetry.space_group_name_H-M   'P 1'
#
loop_
_entity.id
_entity.type
_entity.pdbx_description
1 polymer ?
#
loop_
_entity_poly.entity_id
_entity_poly.type
_entity_poly.pdbx_seq_one_letter_code
_entity_poly.pdbx_strand_id
1 'polypeptide(L)'
;MIASQCEGLNLLSFLPDAAREVSETLLDPSIGGCVPALPDTPLLVDPTVAELDSAVTEAFERASEDEATLFIALVGHGEYTYDDFYFLVRDTTLPPNSRTAFLLAQRIRELLAQHSLLDGLVLLLDTCHAGIAAQQVGSRWIQIVGQAGRRFEVLTASDERTAANGCFSRQLVNVLRSGHPDLGSRLRCPDMKAVLSGLCPAQTAVHLAFDGRREIAAGDEGLWLAKNTSEAWRSSLAADNPAADLIDSLTRDYVAPEELRTVVGHLMMGTVTVAVVGPGLDKSRLVAALARPSVAPDVIPPRLMDAVVFVSATDTAERTAAELARQLGKNVRGFAEAARAFEASTDPAVWQAADAFERAVAGPLRESKLKVRIAVDGVDNLPAATRNRLVHALQTLQNAQTVLAVKDMITAQARVWLGKPTGPVIQPGGAGAPGGSKSWAGERQPDDDLDIPPFPIRENPAESPPDLNDLLNACGKARVPTSVLVAASELPVSAVRDFLVRQEHVTRLEPGTSRETVATIDSPLRGTARAHSAIADAVLRLAPLEDRASGSPEQTYADAMLAEHLWQAGRDTELVECLDQRGSSVPAENHTTWEQWSNRIGNAKGSHARPAIVARARYFTSMVKIGDITGALRSFQELLPVAEHSLPADDPEIYIIRNNIGYLLLELGRADESQRQLQSVIADATRHIGQEHEETLRARHLLAVATGQINQPFDVFREQPPHRRTHGRAEG
;
A
#
# COMPACT_ATOMS: atom_id res chain seq x y z
N MET A 1 3.42 -8.88 -27.92
CA MET A 1 3.85 -7.47 -28.07
C MET A 1 3.12 -6.86 -29.25
N ILE A 2 2.63 -5.63 -29.14
CA ILE A 2 1.95 -4.90 -30.21
C ILE A 2 2.63 -3.54 -30.41
N ALA A 3 2.96 -3.24 -31.66
CA ALA A 3 3.55 -1.98 -32.08
C ALA A 3 2.70 -1.41 -33.21
N SER A 4 2.24 -0.16 -33.10
CA SER A 4 1.39 0.41 -34.15
C SER A 4 1.67 1.87 -34.46
N GLN A 5 1.69 2.16 -35.76
CA GLN A 5 1.75 3.49 -36.35
C GLN A 5 0.46 3.73 -37.15
N CYS A 6 -0.36 4.65 -36.66
CA CYS A 6 -1.50 5.18 -37.41
C CYS A 6 -1.04 5.90 -38.67
N GLU A 7 -1.56 5.52 -39.85
CA GLU A 7 -1.20 6.13 -41.14
C GLU A 7 -1.56 7.64 -41.20
N GLY A 8 -2.51 8.07 -40.37
CA GLY A 8 -2.93 9.48 -40.26
C GLY A 8 -2.01 10.36 -39.41
N LEU A 9 -0.95 9.82 -38.80
CA LEU A 9 -0.04 10.53 -37.90
C LEU A 9 1.42 10.43 -38.34
N ASN A 10 2.30 11.19 -37.68
CA ASN A 10 3.73 11.15 -37.94
C ASN A 10 4.32 9.77 -37.61
N LEU A 11 5.25 9.32 -38.47
CA LEU A 11 5.98 8.07 -38.29
C LEU A 11 6.88 8.13 -37.05
N LEU A 12 6.86 7.05 -36.27
CA LEU A 12 7.71 6.86 -35.10
C LEU A 12 8.89 5.97 -35.49
N SER A 13 9.96 6.57 -36.04
CA SER A 13 11.08 5.83 -36.62
C SER A 13 11.79 4.86 -35.66
N PHE A 14 11.64 5.04 -34.35
CA PHE A 14 12.22 4.16 -33.32
C PHE A 14 11.38 2.91 -33.02
N LEU A 15 10.10 2.92 -33.40
CA LEU A 15 9.08 2.02 -32.85
C LEU A 15 9.27 0.55 -33.24
N PRO A 16 9.58 0.18 -34.50
CA PRO A 16 9.82 -1.22 -34.85
C PRO A 16 10.98 -1.83 -34.07
N ASP A 17 12.07 -1.08 -33.89
CA ASP A 17 13.25 -1.55 -33.18
C ASP A 17 13.00 -1.68 -31.68
N ALA A 18 12.39 -0.66 -31.07
CA ALA A 18 12.04 -0.68 -29.65
C ALA A 18 11.07 -1.83 -29.34
N ALA A 19 10.08 -2.07 -30.20
CA ALA A 19 9.09 -3.11 -29.98
C ALA A 19 9.70 -4.52 -30.07
N ARG A 20 10.58 -4.73 -31.04
CA ARG A 20 11.34 -5.97 -31.20
C ARG A 20 12.24 -6.22 -29.99
N GLU A 21 12.97 -5.21 -29.52
CA GLU A 21 13.85 -5.34 -28.34
C GLU A 21 13.09 -5.68 -27.06
N VAL A 22 11.93 -5.05 -26.82
CA VAL A 22 11.04 -5.40 -25.69
C VAL A 22 10.57 -6.85 -25.83
N SER A 23 10.09 -7.24 -27.01
CA SER A 23 9.61 -8.61 -27.26
C SER A 23 10.70 -9.65 -27.04
N GLU A 24 11.90 -9.46 -27.61
CA GLU A 24 13.03 -10.37 -27.43
C GLU A 24 13.45 -10.50 -25.96
N THR A 25 13.45 -9.37 -25.22
CA THR A 25 13.86 -9.35 -23.81
C THR A 25 12.87 -10.07 -22.90
N LEU A 26 11.57 -9.91 -23.15
CA LEU A 26 10.53 -10.63 -22.40
C LEU A 26 10.52 -12.13 -22.69
N LEU A 27 10.85 -12.53 -23.92
CA LEU A 27 10.93 -13.94 -24.33
C LEU A 27 12.22 -14.64 -23.90
N ASP A 28 13.28 -13.91 -23.57
CA ASP A 28 14.55 -14.50 -23.14
C ASP A 28 14.35 -15.34 -21.85
N PRO A 29 14.63 -16.66 -21.87
CA PRO A 29 14.42 -17.55 -20.72
C PRO A 29 15.18 -17.18 -19.44
N SER A 30 16.28 -16.43 -19.59
CA SER A 30 17.13 -15.98 -18.49
C SER A 30 16.71 -14.61 -17.93
N ILE A 31 15.85 -13.89 -18.64
CA ILE A 31 15.35 -12.55 -18.28
C ILE A 31 13.86 -12.61 -17.98
N GLY A 32 12.99 -12.49 -19.00
CA GLY A 32 11.53 -12.48 -18.83
C GLY A 32 10.93 -13.89 -18.76
N GLY A 33 11.42 -14.82 -19.58
CA GLY A 33 10.94 -16.20 -19.63
C GLY A 33 9.50 -16.34 -20.12
N CYS A 34 8.94 -15.32 -20.76
CA CYS A 34 7.63 -15.41 -21.38
C CYS A 34 7.64 -16.38 -22.56
N VAL A 35 6.48 -16.96 -22.85
CA VAL A 35 6.22 -17.70 -24.09
C VAL A 35 5.32 -16.87 -25.00
N PRO A 36 5.45 -16.98 -26.34
CA PRO A 36 4.55 -16.29 -27.25
C PRO A 36 3.10 -16.74 -27.03
N ALA A 37 2.20 -15.78 -26.78
CA ALA A 37 0.77 -16.06 -26.67
C ALA A 37 0.17 -16.42 -28.05
N LEU A 38 0.61 -15.72 -29.10
CA LEU A 38 0.21 -16.01 -30.47
C LEU A 38 1.16 -17.04 -31.09
N PRO A 39 0.66 -18.11 -31.73
CA PRO A 39 1.49 -19.15 -32.35
C PRO A 39 2.37 -18.62 -33.49
N ASP A 40 1.84 -17.68 -34.28
CA ASP A 40 2.45 -17.25 -35.54
C ASP A 40 3.45 -16.12 -35.37
N THR A 41 3.28 -15.25 -34.37
CA THR A 41 4.22 -14.16 -34.11
C THR A 41 4.15 -13.63 -32.67
N PRO A 42 5.27 -13.44 -31.97
CA PRO A 42 5.27 -12.77 -30.67
C PRO A 42 5.08 -11.23 -30.75
N LEU A 43 5.25 -10.65 -31.93
CA LEU A 43 5.19 -9.22 -32.20
C LEU A 43 4.23 -8.93 -33.35
N LEU A 44 3.19 -8.15 -33.07
CA LEU A 44 2.24 -7.65 -34.05
C LEU A 44 2.63 -6.21 -34.43
N VAL A 45 2.90 -5.94 -35.70
CA VAL A 45 3.31 -4.62 -36.21
C VAL A 45 2.25 -4.04 -37.11
N ASP A 46 1.83 -2.82 -36.82
CA ASP A 46 0.84 -2.04 -37.58
C ASP A 46 -0.45 -2.81 -37.89
N PRO A 47 -1.10 -3.45 -36.89
CA PRO A 47 -2.35 -4.16 -37.11
C PRO A 47 -3.49 -3.20 -37.44
N THR A 48 -4.55 -3.74 -38.05
CA THR A 48 -5.89 -3.14 -38.07
C THR A 48 -6.62 -3.35 -36.75
N VAL A 49 -7.76 -2.67 -36.54
CA VAL A 49 -8.59 -2.89 -35.33
C VAL A 49 -9.00 -4.37 -35.19
N ALA A 50 -9.41 -4.99 -36.29
CA ALA A 50 -9.88 -6.38 -36.31
C ALA A 50 -8.75 -7.37 -36.01
N GLU A 51 -7.56 -7.16 -36.59
CA GLU A 51 -6.39 -8.00 -36.32
C GLU A 51 -5.95 -7.86 -34.86
N LEU A 52 -5.96 -6.64 -34.30
CA LEU A 52 -5.62 -6.42 -32.90
C LEU A 52 -6.62 -7.09 -31.95
N ASP A 53 -7.93 -6.93 -32.18
CA ASP A 53 -8.95 -7.54 -31.33
C ASP A 53 -8.90 -9.07 -31.36
N SER A 54 -8.70 -9.66 -32.56
CA SER A 54 -8.50 -11.10 -32.71
C SER A 54 -7.28 -11.58 -31.94
N ALA A 55 -6.14 -10.89 -32.08
CA ALA A 55 -4.90 -11.25 -31.42
C ALA A 55 -4.99 -11.15 -29.89
N VAL A 56 -5.62 -10.10 -29.37
CA VAL A 56 -5.81 -9.95 -27.92
C VAL A 56 -6.74 -11.03 -27.39
N THR A 57 -7.83 -11.34 -28.10
CA THR A 57 -8.77 -12.41 -27.71
C THR A 57 -8.08 -13.77 -27.65
N GLU A 58 -7.33 -14.15 -28.70
CA GLU A 58 -6.58 -15.42 -28.74
C GLU A 58 -5.52 -15.50 -27.62
N ALA A 59 -4.84 -14.39 -27.32
CA ALA A 59 -3.87 -14.34 -26.24
C ALA A 59 -4.51 -14.55 -24.85
N PHE A 60 -5.72 -14.01 -24.63
CA PHE A 60 -6.49 -14.24 -23.41
C PHE A 60 -7.00 -15.68 -23.30
N GLU A 61 -7.52 -16.24 -24.40
CA GLU A 61 -7.96 -17.64 -24.47
C GLU A 61 -6.82 -18.57 -24.07
N ARG A 62 -5.66 -18.44 -24.73
CA ARG A 62 -4.50 -19.29 -24.45
C ARG A 62 -3.98 -19.14 -23.03
N ALA A 63 -3.80 -17.91 -22.55
CA ALA A 63 -3.29 -17.69 -21.19
C ALA A 63 -4.26 -18.21 -20.12
N SER A 64 -5.57 -18.17 -20.40
CA SER A 64 -6.58 -18.74 -19.52
C SER A 64 -6.61 -20.27 -19.57
N GLU A 65 -6.36 -20.90 -20.73
CA GLU A 65 -6.22 -22.36 -20.84
C GLU A 65 -4.98 -22.87 -20.10
N ASP A 66 -3.90 -22.11 -20.15
CA ASP A 66 -2.62 -22.44 -19.49
C ASP A 66 -2.60 -22.05 -18.00
N GLU A 67 -3.67 -21.43 -17.47
CA GLU A 67 -3.71 -20.83 -16.12
C GLU A 67 -2.50 -19.91 -15.85
N ALA A 68 -2.11 -19.14 -16.85
CA ALA A 68 -0.88 -18.36 -16.88
C ALA A 68 -1.13 -16.85 -16.72
N THR A 69 -0.11 -16.13 -16.26
CA THR A 69 -0.11 -14.66 -16.32
C THR A 69 0.08 -14.20 -17.77
N LEU A 70 -0.81 -13.33 -18.26
CA LEU A 70 -0.73 -12.74 -19.58
C LEU A 70 0.02 -11.41 -19.56
N PHE A 71 0.98 -11.24 -20.47
CA PHE A 71 1.69 -9.98 -20.68
C PHE A 71 1.28 -9.36 -22.01
N ILE A 72 0.73 -8.15 -21.95
CA ILE A 72 0.39 -7.34 -23.13
C ILE A 72 1.22 -6.06 -23.07
N ALA A 73 1.99 -5.81 -24.13
CA ALA A 73 2.76 -4.58 -24.27
C ALA A 73 2.34 -3.88 -25.55
N LEU A 74 1.97 -2.61 -25.44
CA LEU A 74 1.42 -1.76 -26.49
C LEU A 74 2.32 -0.53 -26.63
N VAL A 75 2.92 -0.36 -27.80
CA VAL A 75 3.81 0.76 -28.12
C VAL A 75 3.29 1.44 -29.37
N GLY A 76 3.12 2.76 -29.34
CA GLY A 76 2.56 3.49 -30.47
C GLY A 76 1.82 4.75 -30.11
N HIS A 77 0.87 5.12 -30.97
CA HIS A 77 0.04 6.30 -30.75
C HIS A 77 -1.14 5.97 -29.84
N GLY A 78 -1.43 6.88 -28.92
CA GLY A 78 -2.57 6.83 -28.01
C GLY A 78 -3.28 8.16 -28.01
N GLU A 79 -4.60 8.13 -27.91
CA GLU A 79 -5.42 9.34 -27.83
C GLU A 79 -6.48 9.18 -26.75
N TYR A 80 -6.67 10.26 -26.00
CA TYR A 80 -7.71 10.34 -24.98
C TYR A 80 -8.80 11.31 -25.46
N THR A 81 -10.01 10.80 -25.67
CA THR A 81 -11.16 11.59 -26.12
C THR A 81 -12.46 10.99 -25.61
N TYR A 82 -13.48 11.81 -25.37
CA TYR A 82 -14.79 11.37 -24.89
C TYR A 82 -14.74 10.51 -23.61
N ASP A 83 -13.85 10.85 -22.68
CA ASP A 83 -13.59 10.12 -21.45
C ASP A 83 -13.06 8.68 -21.62
N ASP A 84 -12.54 8.35 -22.80
CA ASP A 84 -12.03 7.04 -23.15
C ASP A 84 -10.60 7.13 -23.74
N PHE A 85 -9.80 6.12 -23.45
CA PHE A 85 -8.48 5.95 -24.05
C PHE A 85 -8.55 4.98 -25.23
N TYR A 86 -8.03 5.43 -26.37
CA TYR A 86 -7.94 4.66 -27.60
C TYR A 86 -6.48 4.39 -27.95
N PHE A 87 -6.15 3.12 -28.15
CA PHE A 87 -4.91 2.74 -28.81
C PHE A 87 -5.12 2.86 -30.32
N LEU A 88 -4.33 3.72 -30.98
CA LEU A 88 -4.49 4.00 -32.40
C LEU A 88 -3.75 2.94 -33.21
N VAL A 89 -4.50 2.27 -34.06
CA VAL A 89 -4.02 1.21 -34.93
C VAL A 89 -3.76 1.76 -36.33
N ARG A 90 -3.23 0.93 -37.24
CA ARG A 90 -2.79 1.38 -38.57
C ARG A 90 -3.89 2.09 -39.35
N ASP A 91 -5.09 1.54 -39.33
CA ASP A 91 -6.28 2.00 -40.06
C ASP A 91 -7.16 2.96 -39.26
N THR A 92 -6.63 3.53 -38.16
CA THR A 92 -7.40 4.46 -37.34
C THR A 92 -7.74 5.75 -38.09
N THR A 93 -9.02 6.13 -38.02
CA THR A 93 -9.51 7.42 -38.50
C THR A 93 -9.70 8.38 -37.33
N LEU A 94 -9.28 9.63 -37.52
CA LEU A 94 -9.36 10.69 -36.52
C LEU A 94 -10.60 11.57 -36.75
N PRO A 95 -11.36 11.95 -35.70
CA PRO A 95 -11.18 11.55 -34.30
C PRO A 95 -11.57 10.08 -34.05
N PRO A 96 -10.88 9.38 -33.12
CA PRO A 96 -11.10 7.96 -32.89
C PRO A 96 -12.44 7.68 -32.21
N ASN A 97 -13.00 6.50 -32.48
CA ASN A 97 -14.14 5.93 -31.79
C ASN A 97 -14.01 4.40 -31.71
N SER A 98 -14.92 3.73 -31.02
CA SER A 98 -14.88 2.28 -30.79
C SER A 98 -14.94 1.40 -32.05
N ARG A 99 -15.27 1.94 -33.22
CA ARG A 99 -15.22 1.23 -34.50
C ARG A 99 -13.92 1.44 -35.26
N THR A 100 -13.21 2.53 -34.98
CA THR A 100 -12.07 2.99 -35.78
C THR A 100 -10.76 2.96 -35.03
N ALA A 101 -10.80 2.75 -33.71
CA ALA A 101 -9.63 2.59 -32.86
C ALA A 101 -9.92 1.57 -31.76
N PHE A 102 -8.86 1.09 -31.12
CA PHE A 102 -8.99 0.04 -30.11
C PHE A 102 -9.30 0.64 -28.73
N LEU A 103 -10.56 0.46 -28.29
CA LEU A 103 -11.02 0.88 -26.97
C LEU A 103 -10.51 -0.09 -25.88
N LEU A 104 -9.25 0.13 -25.48
CA LEU A 104 -8.47 -0.79 -24.65
C LEU A 104 -9.16 -1.16 -23.34
N ALA A 105 -9.64 -0.14 -22.62
CA ALA A 105 -10.30 -0.27 -21.32
C ALA A 105 -11.44 -1.28 -21.30
N GLN A 106 -12.39 -1.06 -22.20
CA GLN A 106 -13.63 -1.80 -22.28
C GLN A 106 -13.36 -3.24 -22.72
N ARG A 107 -12.48 -3.45 -23.70
CA ARG A 107 -12.18 -4.78 -24.21
C ARG A 107 -11.42 -5.63 -23.19
N ILE A 108 -10.46 -5.07 -22.47
CA ILE A 108 -9.77 -5.79 -21.38
C ILE A 108 -10.76 -6.21 -20.29
N ARG A 109 -11.71 -5.36 -19.90
CA ARG A 109 -12.78 -5.73 -18.95
C ARG A 109 -13.58 -6.94 -19.43
N GLU A 110 -14.07 -6.88 -20.67
CA GLU A 110 -14.91 -7.92 -21.25
C GLU A 110 -14.17 -9.27 -21.29
N LEU A 111 -12.91 -9.26 -21.68
CA LEU A 111 -12.07 -10.46 -21.73
C LEU A 111 -11.77 -11.01 -20.33
N LEU A 112 -11.45 -10.15 -19.36
CA LEU A 112 -11.23 -10.60 -17.97
C LEU A 112 -12.50 -11.21 -17.34
N ALA A 113 -13.69 -10.74 -17.72
CA ALA A 113 -14.95 -11.33 -17.30
C ALA A 113 -15.24 -12.69 -17.96
N GLN A 114 -14.76 -12.90 -19.19
CA GLN A 114 -14.94 -14.15 -19.95
C GLN A 114 -13.92 -15.23 -19.55
N HIS A 115 -12.68 -14.83 -19.24
CA HIS A 115 -11.56 -15.73 -19.01
C HIS A 115 -11.23 -15.89 -17.52
N SER A 116 -12.10 -16.61 -16.82
CA SER A 116 -12.01 -16.76 -15.37
C SER A 116 -10.79 -17.53 -14.85
N LEU A 117 -10.12 -18.34 -15.68
CA LEU A 117 -8.94 -19.12 -15.27
C LEU A 117 -7.61 -18.37 -15.49
N LEU A 118 -7.66 -17.15 -16.05
CA LEU A 118 -6.48 -16.32 -16.17
C LEU A 118 -5.89 -16.03 -14.79
N ASP A 119 -4.63 -16.38 -14.61
CA ASP A 119 -3.92 -16.22 -13.34
C ASP A 119 -3.65 -14.74 -13.04
N GLY A 120 -3.28 -13.94 -14.04
CA GLY A 120 -3.11 -12.49 -13.89
C GLY A 120 -2.83 -11.77 -15.22
N LEU A 121 -2.87 -10.45 -15.20
CA LEU A 121 -2.60 -9.61 -16.38
C LEU A 121 -1.56 -8.52 -16.08
N VAL A 122 -0.54 -8.38 -16.92
CA VAL A 122 0.41 -7.26 -16.88
C VAL A 122 0.34 -6.50 -18.20
N LEU A 123 0.07 -5.20 -18.11
CA LEU A 123 -0.10 -4.31 -19.25
C LEU A 123 0.99 -3.24 -19.28
N LEU A 124 1.80 -3.20 -20.34
CA LEU A 124 2.81 -2.16 -20.57
C LEU A 124 2.33 -1.21 -21.67
N LEU A 125 2.18 0.08 -21.36
CA LEU A 125 1.70 1.09 -22.32
C LEU A 125 2.76 2.17 -22.57
N ASP A 126 3.40 2.13 -23.74
CA ASP A 126 4.30 3.19 -24.21
C ASP A 126 3.63 4.00 -25.31
N THR A 127 2.67 4.84 -24.90
CA THR A 127 1.89 5.72 -25.78
C THR A 127 1.75 7.11 -25.17
N CYS A 128 1.37 8.09 -26.00
CA CYS A 128 1.05 9.44 -25.53
C CYS A 128 -0.28 9.44 -24.76
N HIS A 129 -0.38 10.26 -23.71
CA HIS A 129 -1.57 10.34 -22.85
C HIS A 129 -1.97 9.01 -22.18
N ALA A 130 -1.08 8.01 -22.19
CA ALA A 130 -1.25 6.73 -21.52
C ALA A 130 -1.46 6.89 -20.01
N GLY A 131 -0.98 7.99 -19.43
CA GLY A 131 -1.13 8.27 -18.01
C GLY A 131 -2.37 9.06 -17.63
N ILE A 132 -2.95 9.86 -18.52
CA ILE A 132 -4.33 10.37 -18.35
C ILE A 132 -5.28 9.18 -18.36
N ALA A 133 -5.05 8.24 -19.29
CA ALA A 133 -5.66 6.94 -19.23
C ALA A 133 -5.33 6.34 -17.87
N ALA A 134 -4.13 5.84 -17.57
CA ALA A 134 -3.78 5.16 -16.32
C ALA A 134 -4.25 5.84 -15.02
N GLN A 135 -4.18 7.16 -14.86
CA GLN A 135 -4.63 7.82 -13.62
C GLN A 135 -6.15 7.92 -13.51
N GLN A 136 -6.86 8.21 -14.60
CA GLN A 136 -8.34 8.19 -14.60
C GLN A 136 -8.90 6.76 -14.69
N VAL A 137 -8.10 5.84 -15.25
CA VAL A 137 -8.21 4.38 -15.28
C VAL A 137 -7.91 3.79 -13.90
N GLY A 138 -7.08 4.40 -13.07
CA GLY A 138 -6.86 3.95 -11.70
C GLY A 138 -8.17 3.90 -10.94
N SER A 139 -8.95 4.98 -10.93
CA SER A 139 -10.27 4.97 -10.30
C SER A 139 -11.33 4.23 -11.14
N ARG A 140 -11.34 4.41 -12.47
CA ARG A 140 -12.41 3.86 -13.34
C ARG A 140 -12.17 2.44 -13.83
N TRP A 141 -10.95 2.03 -14.23
CA TRP A 141 -10.62 0.60 -14.46
C TRP A 141 -10.59 -0.21 -13.19
N ILE A 142 -10.13 0.29 -12.04
CA ILE A 142 -10.24 -0.53 -10.82
C ILE A 142 -11.72 -0.81 -10.53
N GLN A 143 -12.63 0.12 -10.83
CA GLN A 143 -14.07 -0.14 -10.77
C GLN A 143 -14.56 -1.08 -11.89
N ILE A 144 -14.15 -0.87 -13.15
CA ILE A 144 -14.57 -1.61 -14.35
C ILE A 144 -14.01 -3.05 -14.35
N VAL A 145 -12.72 -3.20 -14.09
CA VAL A 145 -11.93 -4.45 -14.08
C VAL A 145 -11.95 -5.12 -12.71
N GLY A 146 -11.98 -4.37 -11.61
CA GLY A 146 -12.09 -4.96 -10.27
C GLY A 146 -13.41 -5.71 -10.04
N GLN A 147 -14.47 -5.40 -10.81
CA GLN A 147 -15.69 -6.21 -10.90
C GLN A 147 -15.44 -7.62 -11.46
N ALA A 148 -14.40 -7.82 -12.28
CA ALA A 148 -14.01 -9.15 -12.77
C ALA A 148 -13.23 -9.97 -11.71
N GLY A 149 -12.77 -9.33 -10.62
CA GLY A 149 -12.14 -10.02 -9.49
C GLY A 149 -10.83 -10.73 -9.83
N ARG A 150 -10.01 -10.14 -10.72
CA ARG A 150 -8.71 -10.71 -11.16
C ARG A 150 -7.56 -9.79 -10.82
N ARG A 151 -6.38 -10.37 -10.59
CA ARG A 151 -5.16 -9.59 -10.35
C ARG A 151 -4.63 -9.02 -11.66
N PHE A 152 -4.32 -7.73 -11.67
CA PHE A 152 -3.72 -7.11 -12.83
C PHE A 152 -2.82 -5.93 -12.45
N GLU A 153 -1.86 -5.63 -13.31
CA GLU A 153 -1.02 -4.45 -13.22
C GLU A 153 -0.94 -3.71 -14.55
N VAL A 154 -0.80 -2.39 -14.47
CA VAL A 154 -0.56 -1.51 -15.61
C VAL A 154 0.65 -0.64 -15.32
N LEU A 155 1.62 -0.60 -16.23
CA LEU A 155 2.75 0.32 -16.21
C LEU A 155 2.74 1.14 -17.50
N THR A 156 2.77 2.45 -17.38
CA THR A 156 2.69 3.37 -18.53
C THR A 156 3.91 4.29 -18.61
N ALA A 157 4.22 4.74 -19.83
CA ALA A 157 5.40 5.55 -20.12
C ALA A 157 5.29 7.04 -19.76
N SER A 158 4.08 7.56 -19.67
CA SER A 158 3.82 8.99 -19.47
C SER A 158 2.58 9.21 -18.61
N ASP A 159 2.46 10.40 -18.01
CA ASP A 159 1.32 10.93 -17.26
C ASP A 159 0.37 11.69 -18.23
N GLU A 160 0.13 13.00 -18.01
CA GLU A 160 -0.50 13.90 -18.98
C GLU A 160 0.43 14.32 -20.12
N ARG A 161 1.74 14.10 -19.97
CA ARG A 161 2.76 14.49 -20.95
C ARG A 161 2.83 13.52 -22.13
N THR A 162 3.49 13.97 -23.18
CA THR A 162 3.78 13.14 -24.37
C THR A 162 4.91 12.15 -24.08
N ALA A 163 4.72 10.88 -24.42
CA ALA A 163 5.82 9.92 -24.43
C ALA A 163 6.83 10.29 -25.53
N ALA A 164 8.11 10.38 -25.19
CA ALA A 164 9.12 10.96 -26.08
C ALA A 164 10.17 9.94 -26.54
N ASN A 165 10.35 9.83 -27.87
CA ASN A 165 11.47 9.13 -28.53
C ASN A 165 11.68 7.66 -28.09
N GLY A 166 10.65 6.99 -27.58
CA GLY A 166 10.75 5.62 -27.07
C GLY A 166 11.68 5.48 -25.86
N CYS A 167 11.87 6.54 -25.07
CA CYS A 167 12.74 6.50 -23.89
C CYS A 167 12.31 5.37 -22.94
N PHE A 168 11.00 5.23 -22.70
CA PHE A 168 10.47 4.22 -21.80
C PHE A 168 10.82 2.81 -22.28
N SER A 169 10.43 2.42 -23.49
CA SER A 169 10.73 1.09 -24.02
C SER A 169 12.23 0.77 -24.02
N ARG A 170 13.07 1.72 -24.43
CA ARG A 170 14.53 1.52 -24.48
C ARG A 170 15.15 1.37 -23.09
N GLN A 171 14.77 2.24 -22.14
CA GLN A 171 15.29 2.17 -20.78
C GLN A 171 14.74 0.96 -20.03
N LEU A 172 13.50 0.56 -20.29
CA LEU A 172 12.93 -0.69 -19.79
C LEU A 172 13.80 -1.87 -20.26
N VAL A 173 14.05 -2.00 -21.56
CA VAL A 173 14.92 -3.06 -22.11
C VAL A 173 16.30 -3.03 -21.46
N ASN A 174 16.92 -1.85 -21.33
CA ASN A 174 18.23 -1.72 -20.70
C ASN A 174 18.23 -2.28 -19.28
N VAL A 175 17.26 -1.85 -18.45
CA VAL A 175 17.17 -2.27 -17.05
C VAL A 175 16.80 -3.74 -16.91
N LEU A 176 15.92 -4.30 -17.76
CA LEU A 176 15.62 -5.74 -17.73
C LEU A 176 16.85 -6.59 -18.09
N ARG A 177 17.67 -6.13 -19.06
CA ARG A 177 18.89 -6.85 -19.48
C ARG A 177 20.05 -6.71 -18.51
N SER A 178 20.27 -5.52 -17.93
CA SER A 178 21.35 -5.28 -16.97
C SER A 178 21.00 -5.64 -15.53
N GLY A 179 19.70 -5.62 -15.22
CA GLY A 179 19.15 -5.68 -13.88
C GLY A 179 19.40 -4.39 -13.11
N HIS A 180 18.98 -4.39 -11.84
CA HIS A 180 19.19 -3.27 -10.93
C HIS A 180 19.77 -3.76 -9.59
N PRO A 181 20.88 -3.18 -9.09
CA PRO A 181 21.56 -3.65 -7.88
C PRO A 181 20.70 -3.51 -6.61
N ASP A 182 19.83 -2.50 -6.59
CA ASP A 182 19.01 -2.16 -5.42
C ASP A 182 17.60 -2.75 -5.49
N LEU A 183 17.29 -3.57 -6.50
CA LEU A 183 16.02 -4.29 -6.61
C LEU A 183 16.17 -5.77 -6.30
N GLY A 184 15.03 -6.41 -6.01
CA GLY A 184 14.91 -7.80 -5.56
C GLY A 184 15.25 -8.85 -6.59
N SER A 185 14.83 -10.09 -6.35
CA SER A 185 15.02 -11.21 -7.30
C SER A 185 14.22 -11.04 -8.59
N ARG A 186 13.13 -10.27 -8.53
CA ARG A 186 12.17 -10.03 -9.61
C ARG A 186 12.02 -8.53 -9.80
N LEU A 187 12.09 -8.08 -11.05
CA LEU A 187 11.86 -6.71 -11.45
C LEU A 187 10.36 -6.53 -11.70
N ARG A 188 9.69 -5.70 -10.91
CA ARG A 188 8.23 -5.52 -10.98
C ARG A 188 7.87 -4.15 -11.55
N CYS A 189 6.62 -3.96 -11.94
CA CYS A 189 6.13 -2.68 -12.44
C CYS A 189 6.33 -1.49 -11.47
N PRO A 190 6.05 -1.59 -10.15
CA PRO A 190 6.30 -0.47 -9.23
C PRO A 190 7.78 -0.11 -9.15
N ASP A 191 8.66 -1.11 -9.22
CA ASP A 191 10.11 -0.89 -9.21
C ASP A 191 10.55 -0.17 -10.50
N MET A 192 10.04 -0.63 -11.65
CA MET A 192 10.32 0.00 -12.95
C MET A 192 9.73 1.40 -13.03
N LYS A 193 8.57 1.68 -12.44
CA LYS A 193 8.02 3.04 -12.33
C LYS A 193 9.04 3.98 -11.68
N ALA A 194 9.60 3.58 -10.54
CA ALA A 194 10.58 4.39 -9.82
C ALA A 194 11.87 4.60 -10.62
N VAL A 195 12.45 3.53 -11.17
CA VAL A 195 13.69 3.57 -11.95
C VAL A 195 13.53 4.38 -13.24
N LEU A 196 12.48 4.09 -14.02
CA LEU A 196 12.27 4.72 -15.32
C LEU A 196 11.90 6.20 -15.21
N SER A 197 11.22 6.60 -14.14
CA SER A 197 10.94 8.03 -13.88
C SER A 197 12.24 8.84 -13.69
N GLY A 198 13.30 8.23 -13.15
CA GLY A 198 14.62 8.86 -13.05
C GLY A 198 15.40 8.88 -14.38
N LEU A 199 15.24 7.83 -15.19
CA LEU A 199 15.97 7.68 -16.47
C LEU A 199 15.34 8.45 -17.64
N CYS A 200 14.04 8.72 -17.58
CA CYS A 200 13.28 9.39 -18.63
C CYS A 200 12.62 10.69 -18.11
N PRO A 201 13.38 11.75 -17.77
CA PRO A 201 12.87 12.93 -17.07
C PRO A 201 11.86 13.77 -17.88
N ALA A 202 11.79 13.58 -19.20
CA ALA A 202 10.82 14.25 -20.06
C ALA A 202 9.39 13.69 -19.95
N GLN A 203 9.22 12.56 -19.26
CA GLN A 203 7.94 11.87 -19.07
C GLN A 203 7.90 11.29 -17.65
N THR A 204 6.73 10.89 -17.18
CA THR A 204 6.57 10.35 -15.83
C THR A 204 5.80 9.04 -15.90
N ALA A 205 6.44 7.96 -15.45
CA ALA A 205 5.82 6.64 -15.52
C ALA A 205 4.70 6.53 -14.46
N VAL A 206 3.57 5.97 -14.86
CA VAL A 206 2.44 5.69 -13.95
C VAL A 206 2.29 4.18 -13.79
N HIS A 207 2.08 3.73 -12.55
CA HIS A 207 1.82 2.33 -12.21
C HIS A 207 0.50 2.23 -11.45
N LEU A 208 -0.26 1.19 -11.76
CA LEU A 208 -1.49 0.78 -11.09
C LEU A 208 -1.43 -0.73 -10.88
N ALA A 209 -1.93 -1.19 -9.75
CA ALA A 209 -2.06 -2.61 -9.49
C ALA A 209 -3.31 -2.92 -8.66
N PHE A 210 -3.89 -4.09 -8.92
CA PHE A 210 -5.07 -4.61 -8.26
C PHE A 210 -4.88 -6.10 -7.97
N ASP A 211 -5.16 -6.55 -6.75
CA ASP A 211 -4.95 -7.95 -6.32
C ASP A 211 -6.18 -8.86 -6.55
N GLY A 212 -7.17 -8.36 -7.28
CA GLY A 212 -8.48 -9.01 -7.45
C GLY A 212 -9.51 -8.63 -6.38
N ARG A 213 -9.13 -7.88 -5.34
CA ARG A 213 -10.04 -7.37 -4.30
C ARG A 213 -9.92 -5.86 -4.09
N ARG A 214 -8.70 -5.34 -4.14
CA ARG A 214 -8.40 -3.93 -3.85
C ARG A 214 -7.21 -3.45 -4.68
N GLU A 215 -7.11 -2.13 -4.76
CA GLU A 215 -5.90 -1.47 -5.25
C GLU A 215 -4.72 -1.73 -4.31
N ILE A 216 -3.55 -1.97 -4.89
CA ILE A 216 -2.31 -2.29 -4.17
C ILE A 216 -1.16 -1.46 -4.74
N ALA A 217 -0.94 -0.26 -4.18
CA ALA A 217 0.08 0.67 -4.66
C ALA A 217 1.52 0.08 -4.68
N ALA A 218 1.80 -0.94 -3.84
CA ALA A 218 3.09 -1.62 -3.79
C ALA A 218 3.29 -2.69 -4.89
N GLY A 219 2.27 -2.95 -5.71
CA GLY A 219 2.23 -4.05 -6.68
C GLY A 219 1.95 -5.42 -6.05
N ASP A 220 1.63 -6.39 -6.91
CA ASP A 220 1.42 -7.80 -6.62
C ASP A 220 2.77 -8.53 -6.69
N GLU A 221 3.11 -9.29 -5.66
CA GLU A 221 4.39 -10.01 -5.59
C GLU A 221 4.55 -11.11 -6.66
N GLY A 222 3.41 -11.62 -7.16
CA GLY A 222 3.36 -12.63 -8.20
C GLY A 222 3.41 -12.06 -9.61
N LEU A 223 3.14 -10.76 -9.80
CA LEU A 223 3.18 -10.11 -11.12
C LEU A 223 4.49 -9.33 -11.30
N TRP A 224 5.39 -9.86 -12.14
CA TRP A 224 6.73 -9.31 -12.36
C TRP A 224 7.16 -9.41 -13.82
N LEU A 225 8.06 -8.53 -14.25
CA LEU A 225 8.45 -8.33 -15.65
C LEU A 225 9.65 -9.19 -16.07
N ALA A 226 10.65 -9.31 -15.20
CA ALA A 226 11.83 -10.12 -15.44
C ALA A 226 12.51 -10.56 -14.14
N LYS A 227 13.36 -11.60 -14.23
CA LYS A 227 14.34 -11.91 -13.18
C LYS A 227 15.39 -10.80 -13.12
N ASN A 228 15.80 -10.42 -11.93
CA ASN A 228 16.84 -9.43 -11.77
C ASN A 228 18.19 -10.00 -12.23
N THR A 229 18.72 -9.38 -13.28
CA THR A 229 19.96 -9.81 -13.90
C THR A 229 21.20 -9.09 -13.37
N SER A 230 21.06 -8.26 -12.35
CA SER A 230 22.17 -7.52 -11.76
C SER A 230 23.21 -8.45 -11.16
N GLU A 231 24.49 -8.23 -11.51
CA GLU A 231 25.60 -8.95 -10.91
C GLU A 231 25.70 -8.70 -9.40
N ALA A 232 25.39 -7.47 -8.95
CA ALA A 232 25.37 -7.14 -7.53
C ALA A 232 24.30 -7.93 -6.77
N TRP A 233 23.11 -8.13 -7.37
CA TRP A 233 22.08 -9.00 -6.81
C TRP A 233 22.53 -10.46 -6.83
N ARG A 234 22.94 -10.99 -7.99
CA ARG A 234 23.31 -12.40 -8.19
C ARG A 234 24.47 -12.87 -7.33
N SER A 235 25.39 -11.96 -7.01
CA SER A 235 26.53 -12.21 -6.12
C SER A 235 26.22 -12.00 -4.64
N SER A 236 25.03 -11.49 -4.29
CA SER A 236 24.58 -11.34 -2.91
C SER A 236 24.22 -12.68 -2.27
N LEU A 237 24.11 -12.70 -0.94
CA LEU A 237 23.65 -13.87 -0.20
C LEU A 237 22.13 -14.05 -0.26
N ALA A 238 21.41 -13.10 -0.88
CA ALA A 238 19.97 -13.14 -1.05
C ALA A 238 19.53 -13.94 -2.28
N ALA A 239 20.28 -13.88 -3.39
CA ALA A 239 19.84 -14.41 -4.69
C ALA A 239 19.54 -15.92 -4.71
N ASP A 240 20.34 -16.72 -4.01
CA ASP A 240 20.15 -18.17 -3.89
C ASP A 240 19.72 -18.58 -2.48
N ASN A 241 19.11 -17.67 -1.72
CA ASN A 241 18.66 -17.95 -0.37
C ASN A 241 17.26 -18.60 -0.41
N PRO A 242 17.00 -19.66 0.37
CA PRO A 242 15.63 -20.17 0.54
C PRO A 242 14.64 -19.09 1.01
N ALA A 243 15.12 -18.05 1.70
CA ALA A 243 14.35 -16.90 2.13
C ALA A 243 14.49 -15.67 1.21
N ALA A 244 14.84 -15.84 -0.08
CA ALA A 244 15.06 -14.74 -1.02
C ALA A 244 13.87 -13.76 -1.09
N ASP A 245 12.64 -14.28 -1.19
CA ASP A 245 11.43 -13.46 -1.26
C ASP A 245 11.18 -12.69 0.05
N LEU A 246 11.48 -13.30 1.21
CA LEU A 246 11.41 -12.63 2.51
C LEU A 246 12.48 -11.54 2.63
N ILE A 247 13.73 -11.83 2.24
CA ILE A 247 14.83 -10.87 2.26
C ILE A 247 14.49 -9.68 1.38
N ASP A 248 13.96 -9.90 0.18
CA ASP A 248 13.55 -8.84 -0.72
C ASP A 248 12.43 -7.98 -0.12
N SER A 249 11.36 -8.61 0.40
CA SER A 249 10.28 -7.91 1.09
C SER A 249 10.77 -7.05 2.26
N LEU A 250 11.69 -7.58 3.07
CA LEU A 250 12.26 -6.86 4.22
C LEU A 250 13.21 -5.73 3.82
N THR A 251 13.73 -5.74 2.58
CA THR A 251 14.75 -4.78 2.13
C THR A 251 14.28 -3.77 1.07
N ARG A 252 13.03 -3.86 0.60
CA ARG A 252 12.45 -3.02 -0.47
C ARG A 252 12.58 -1.52 -0.26
N ASP A 253 12.29 -1.05 0.96
CA ASP A 253 12.39 0.36 1.36
C ASP A 253 13.33 0.48 2.57
N TYR A 254 14.45 -0.24 2.50
CA TYR A 254 15.36 -0.30 3.64
C TYR A 254 16.12 1.00 3.80
N VAL A 255 15.90 1.67 4.94
CA VAL A 255 16.73 2.77 5.38
C VAL A 255 17.63 2.25 6.50
N ALA A 256 18.94 2.33 6.28
CA ALA A 256 19.94 1.83 7.23
C ALA A 256 19.82 2.53 8.60
N PRO A 257 19.45 1.81 9.68
CA PRO A 257 19.40 2.38 11.02
C PRO A 257 20.83 2.51 11.59
N GLU A 258 21.01 3.34 12.63
CA GLU A 258 22.33 3.54 13.24
C GLU A 258 22.90 2.23 13.82
N GLU A 259 22.02 1.37 14.33
CA GLU A 259 22.33 0.07 14.88
C GLU A 259 23.01 -0.87 13.87
N LEU A 260 22.70 -0.74 12.57
CA LEU A 260 23.40 -1.48 11.53
C LEU A 260 24.89 -1.09 11.49
N ARG A 261 25.22 0.20 11.62
CA ARG A 261 26.63 0.65 11.70
C ARG A 261 27.33 0.07 12.92
N THR A 262 26.64 -0.01 14.05
CA THR A 262 27.17 -0.61 15.28
C THR A 262 27.45 -2.10 15.11
N VAL A 263 26.55 -2.86 14.49
CA VAL A 263 26.76 -4.29 14.17
C VAL A 263 27.97 -4.47 13.26
N VAL A 264 28.04 -3.71 12.16
CA VAL A 264 29.18 -3.76 11.23
C VAL A 264 30.48 -3.37 11.95
N GLY A 265 30.46 -2.33 12.78
CA GLY A 265 31.59 -1.89 13.59
C GLY A 265 32.13 -3.01 14.50
N HIS A 266 31.26 -3.71 15.23
CA HIS A 266 31.67 -4.84 16.07
C HIS A 266 32.32 -5.98 15.28
N LEU A 267 31.76 -6.33 14.11
CA LEU A 267 32.32 -7.36 13.23
C LEU A 267 33.73 -6.95 12.73
N MET A 268 33.88 -5.70 12.32
CA MET A 268 35.16 -5.14 11.86
C MET A 268 36.20 -5.10 12.99
N MET A 269 35.78 -4.88 14.23
CA MET A 269 36.64 -4.92 15.42
C MET A 269 37.00 -6.33 15.90
N GLY A 270 36.54 -7.39 15.22
CA GLY A 270 36.92 -8.76 15.57
C GLY A 270 35.96 -9.45 16.55
N THR A 271 34.80 -8.86 16.87
CA THR A 271 33.85 -9.44 17.84
C THR A 271 33.30 -10.77 17.34
N VAL A 272 33.36 -11.81 18.19
CA VAL A 272 33.02 -13.21 17.83
C VAL A 272 31.52 -13.44 17.79
N THR A 273 30.75 -12.86 18.72
CA THR A 273 29.29 -12.99 18.73
C THR A 273 28.63 -11.65 19.01
N VAL A 274 27.80 -11.20 18.07
CA VAL A 274 26.97 -10.01 18.16
C VAL A 274 25.51 -10.45 18.23
N ALA A 275 24.84 -10.18 19.34
CA ALA A 275 23.40 -10.40 19.45
C ALA A 275 22.65 -9.13 19.06
N VAL A 276 21.73 -9.25 18.09
CA VAL A 276 20.80 -8.19 17.71
C VAL A 276 19.49 -8.46 18.44
N VAL A 277 19.11 -7.58 19.35
CA VAL A 277 17.99 -7.78 20.28
C VAL A 277 16.94 -6.70 20.05
N GLY A 278 15.68 -7.07 19.90
CA GLY A 278 14.62 -6.10 19.67
C GLY A 278 13.26 -6.75 19.37
N PRO A 279 12.15 -6.03 19.58
CA PRO A 279 10.82 -6.49 19.21
C PRO A 279 10.59 -6.41 17.69
N GLY A 280 9.58 -7.14 17.20
CA GLY A 280 9.09 -7.00 15.82
C GLY A 280 10.01 -7.56 14.73
N LEU A 281 9.81 -7.05 13.51
CA LEU A 281 10.51 -7.47 12.28
C LEU A 281 11.84 -6.74 12.05
N ASP A 282 12.19 -5.75 12.88
CA ASP A 282 13.36 -4.89 12.65
C ASP A 282 14.68 -5.67 12.70
N LYS A 283 14.75 -6.73 13.52
CA LYS A 283 15.89 -7.65 13.53
C LYS A 283 16.06 -8.37 12.21
N SER A 284 14.97 -8.93 11.70
CA SER A 284 14.94 -9.63 10.42
C SER A 284 15.28 -8.68 9.28
N ARG A 285 14.81 -7.42 9.31
CA ARG A 285 15.21 -6.38 8.33
C ARG A 285 16.70 -6.10 8.36
N LEU A 286 17.30 -5.98 9.55
CA LEU A 286 18.75 -5.76 9.70
C LEU A 286 19.55 -6.96 9.16
N VAL A 287 19.16 -8.19 9.51
CA VAL A 287 19.82 -9.40 9.00
C VAL A 287 19.63 -9.56 7.49
N ALA A 288 18.46 -9.18 6.95
CA ALA A 288 18.19 -9.17 5.52
C ALA A 288 19.10 -8.17 4.78
N ALA A 289 19.34 -6.99 5.37
CA ALA A 289 20.30 -6.03 4.81
C ALA A 289 21.73 -6.58 4.81
N LEU A 290 22.15 -7.33 5.83
CA LEU A 290 23.46 -8.00 5.84
C LEU A 290 23.61 -9.04 4.72
N ALA A 291 22.52 -9.66 4.27
CA ALA A 291 22.52 -10.57 3.13
C ALA A 291 22.64 -9.83 1.77
N ARG A 292 22.32 -8.53 1.76
CA ARG A 292 22.16 -7.73 0.55
C ARG A 292 22.87 -6.37 0.67
N PRO A 293 24.22 -6.32 0.62
CA PRO A 293 24.99 -5.10 0.87
C PRO A 293 24.61 -3.88 -0.02
N SER A 294 24.04 -4.11 -1.20
CA SER A 294 23.62 -3.05 -2.12
C SER A 294 22.54 -2.12 -1.57
N VAL A 295 21.74 -2.53 -0.57
CA VAL A 295 20.71 -1.66 0.03
C VAL A 295 21.28 -0.66 1.03
N ALA A 296 22.53 -0.83 1.45
CA ALA A 296 23.22 0.09 2.36
C ALA A 296 24.74 0.11 2.08
N PRO A 297 25.17 0.49 0.87
CA PRO A 297 26.56 0.32 0.42
C PRO A 297 27.55 1.18 1.22
N ASP A 298 27.09 2.30 1.79
CA ASP A 298 27.89 3.18 2.64
C ASP A 298 28.17 2.60 4.03
N VAL A 299 27.41 1.57 4.44
CA VAL A 299 27.48 0.97 5.78
C VAL A 299 27.97 -0.47 5.71
N ILE A 300 27.52 -1.25 4.74
CA ILE A 300 27.81 -2.68 4.61
C ILE A 300 28.83 -2.88 3.49
N PRO A 301 30.09 -3.24 3.81
CA PRO A 301 31.06 -3.58 2.78
C PRO A 301 30.59 -4.77 1.92
N PRO A 302 30.92 -4.79 0.61
CA PRO A 302 30.69 -5.97 -0.22
C PRO A 302 31.32 -7.22 0.42
N ARG A 303 30.60 -8.34 0.42
CA ARG A 303 31.04 -9.63 1.01
C ARG A 303 31.43 -9.52 2.49
N LEU A 304 30.75 -8.66 3.26
CA LEU A 304 30.94 -8.62 4.71
C LEU A 304 30.63 -9.99 5.34
N MET A 305 29.48 -10.59 4.98
CA MET A 305 29.01 -11.90 5.42
C MET A 305 29.37 -13.01 4.43
N ASP A 306 29.56 -14.22 4.94
CA ASP A 306 29.80 -15.44 4.14
C ASP A 306 28.57 -16.34 4.07
N ALA A 307 27.72 -16.30 5.10
CA ALA A 307 26.43 -16.99 5.12
C ALA A 307 25.38 -16.21 5.93
N VAL A 308 24.13 -16.17 5.45
CA VAL A 308 22.97 -15.61 6.15
C VAL A 308 21.79 -16.57 6.03
N VAL A 309 21.23 -16.97 7.18
CA VAL A 309 20.15 -17.96 7.24
C VAL A 309 18.96 -17.42 8.03
N PHE A 310 17.76 -17.59 7.49
CA PHE A 310 16.50 -17.30 8.16
C PHE A 310 15.86 -18.64 8.55
N VAL A 311 15.69 -18.88 9.85
CA VAL A 311 15.07 -20.12 10.35
C VAL A 311 13.62 -19.89 10.76
N SER A 312 12.78 -20.87 10.45
CA SER A 312 11.36 -20.91 10.78
C SER A 312 11.07 -21.97 11.86
N ALA A 313 9.85 -21.97 12.40
CA ALA A 313 9.44 -22.94 13.43
C ALA A 313 9.47 -24.41 12.94
N THR A 314 9.42 -24.63 11.62
CA THR A 314 9.44 -25.97 11.01
C THR A 314 10.85 -26.44 10.65
N ASP A 315 11.87 -25.60 10.81
CA ASP A 315 13.23 -25.96 10.47
C ASP A 315 13.89 -26.84 11.53
N THR A 316 14.85 -27.65 11.05
CA THR A 316 15.64 -28.54 11.89
C THR A 316 17.10 -28.08 11.92
N ALA A 317 17.86 -28.55 12.92
CA ALA A 317 19.28 -28.25 13.02
C ALA A 317 20.05 -28.78 11.79
N GLU A 318 19.64 -29.93 11.25
CA GLU A 318 20.21 -30.56 10.07
C GLU A 318 20.02 -29.70 8.82
N ARG A 319 18.79 -29.19 8.58
CA ARG A 319 18.52 -28.30 7.45
C ARG A 319 19.29 -26.99 7.55
N THR A 320 19.33 -26.42 8.76
CA THR A 320 20.07 -25.18 9.02
C THR A 320 21.57 -25.38 8.78
N ALA A 321 22.14 -26.49 9.25
CA ALA A 321 23.55 -26.83 9.05
C ALA A 321 23.89 -27.07 7.57
N ALA A 322 23.02 -27.79 6.85
CA ALA A 322 23.18 -28.04 5.41
C ALA A 322 23.14 -26.73 4.61
N GLU A 323 22.24 -25.81 4.95
CA GLU A 323 22.13 -24.51 4.28
C GLU A 323 23.35 -23.62 4.57
N LEU A 324 23.82 -23.58 5.82
CA LEU A 324 25.08 -22.90 6.17
C LEU A 324 26.26 -23.48 5.37
N ALA A 325 26.41 -24.80 5.35
CA ALA A 325 27.49 -25.46 4.62
C ALA A 325 27.42 -25.19 3.10
N ARG A 326 26.22 -25.15 2.53
CA ARG A 326 26.00 -24.80 1.12
C ARG A 326 26.46 -23.37 0.82
N GLN A 327 26.05 -22.40 1.63
CA GLN A 327 26.47 -21.00 1.45
C GLN A 327 27.97 -20.84 1.65
N LEU A 328 28.54 -21.41 2.71
CA LEU A 328 29.99 -21.36 2.97
C LEU A 328 30.79 -22.03 1.85
N GLY A 329 30.34 -23.17 1.33
CA GLY A 329 30.99 -23.86 0.22
C GLY A 329 30.99 -23.05 -1.08
N LYS A 330 29.97 -22.21 -1.30
CA LYS A 330 29.88 -21.31 -2.45
C LYS A 330 30.74 -20.04 -2.25
N ASN A 331 30.71 -19.46 -1.06
CA ASN A 331 31.21 -18.10 -0.82
C ASN A 331 32.63 -18.06 -0.23
N VAL A 332 33.04 -19.12 0.47
CA VAL A 332 34.34 -19.22 1.14
C VAL A 332 35.24 -20.16 0.38
N ARG A 333 36.24 -19.59 -0.31
CA ARG A 333 37.23 -20.36 -1.04
C ARG A 333 37.97 -21.32 -0.11
N GLY A 334 37.96 -22.62 -0.43
CA GLY A 334 38.60 -23.67 0.37
C GLY A 334 37.65 -24.41 1.32
N PHE A 335 36.43 -23.92 1.56
CA PHE A 335 35.51 -24.57 2.49
C PHE A 335 35.00 -25.91 1.95
N ALA A 336 34.64 -25.97 0.66
CA ALA A 336 34.15 -27.21 0.06
C ALA A 336 35.23 -28.31 0.02
N GLU A 337 36.49 -27.94 -0.21
CA GLU A 337 37.63 -28.87 -0.11
C GLU A 337 37.82 -29.34 1.33
N ALA A 338 37.75 -28.43 2.30
CA ALA A 338 37.88 -28.76 3.71
C ALA A 338 36.77 -29.68 4.20
N ALA A 339 35.53 -29.48 3.75
CA ALA A 339 34.40 -30.35 4.10
C ALA A 339 34.64 -31.79 3.62
N ARG A 340 35.13 -31.96 2.38
CA ARG A 340 35.49 -33.28 1.84
C ARG A 340 36.69 -33.90 2.57
N ALA A 341 37.69 -33.08 2.93
CA ALA A 341 38.86 -33.55 3.68
C ALA A 341 38.49 -34.00 5.10
N PHE A 342 37.60 -33.28 5.76
CA PHE A 342 37.09 -33.63 7.09
C PHE A 342 36.31 -34.94 7.06
N GLU A 343 35.42 -35.11 6.08
CA GLU A 343 34.70 -36.37 5.89
C GLU A 343 35.64 -37.55 5.62
N ALA A 344 36.68 -37.36 4.80
CA ALA A 344 37.62 -38.42 4.43
C ALA A 344 38.63 -38.77 5.54
N SER A 345 38.99 -37.81 6.40
CA SER A 345 40.04 -37.98 7.41
C SER A 345 39.51 -38.32 8.81
N THR A 346 38.20 -38.12 9.06
CA THR A 346 37.59 -38.40 10.36
C THR A 346 37.37 -39.90 10.56
N ASP A 347 37.70 -40.40 11.75
CA ASP A 347 37.42 -41.78 12.13
C ASP A 347 35.92 -42.11 11.97
N PRO A 348 35.55 -43.25 11.35
CA PRO A 348 34.14 -43.59 11.09
C PRO A 348 33.24 -43.62 12.34
N ALA A 349 33.76 -44.01 13.50
CA ALA A 349 32.98 -44.02 14.73
C ALA A 349 32.73 -42.60 15.27
N VAL A 350 33.73 -41.71 15.15
CA VAL A 350 33.59 -40.29 15.48
C VAL A 350 32.62 -39.59 14.53
N TRP A 351 32.71 -39.88 13.23
CA TRP A 351 31.82 -39.34 12.20
C TRP A 351 30.35 -39.72 12.45
N GLN A 352 30.09 -40.98 12.81
CA GLN A 352 28.74 -41.45 13.11
C GLN A 352 28.16 -40.82 14.39
N ALA A 353 29.01 -40.54 15.38
CA ALA A 353 28.60 -39.92 16.65
C ALA A 353 28.40 -38.39 16.55
N ALA A 354 29.05 -37.73 15.58
CA ALA A 354 28.93 -36.29 15.36
C ALA A 354 27.50 -35.91 14.94
N ASP A 355 26.99 -34.76 15.39
CA ASP A 355 25.71 -34.24 14.88
C ASP A 355 25.87 -33.61 13.49
N ALA A 356 24.75 -33.23 12.87
CA ALA A 356 24.77 -32.68 11.51
C ALA A 356 25.51 -31.33 11.41
N PHE A 357 25.53 -30.54 12.48
CA PHE A 357 26.22 -29.25 12.49
C PHE A 357 27.74 -29.43 12.57
N GLU A 358 28.20 -30.39 13.38
CA GLU A 358 29.61 -30.77 13.47
C GLU A 358 30.11 -31.30 12.13
N ARG A 359 29.35 -32.19 11.48
CA ARG A 359 29.72 -32.76 10.18
C ARG A 359 29.75 -31.73 9.06
N ALA A 360 28.74 -30.86 8.99
CA ALA A 360 28.57 -29.95 7.87
C ALA A 360 29.32 -28.62 8.01
N VAL A 361 29.53 -28.12 9.24
CA VAL A 361 30.02 -26.75 9.47
C VAL A 361 31.22 -26.71 10.42
N ALA A 362 31.07 -27.16 11.66
CA ALA A 362 32.09 -26.91 12.69
C ALA A 362 33.39 -27.69 12.47
N GLY A 363 33.31 -28.96 12.09
CA GLY A 363 34.46 -29.79 11.74
C GLY A 363 35.27 -29.22 10.57
N PRO A 364 34.65 -28.95 9.41
CA PRO A 364 35.32 -28.34 8.26
C PRO A 364 36.00 -27.00 8.57
N LEU A 365 35.38 -26.13 9.37
CA LEU A 365 35.99 -24.86 9.80
C LEU A 365 37.20 -25.06 10.71
N ARG A 366 37.13 -26.05 11.61
CA ARG A 366 38.22 -26.34 12.54
C ARG A 366 39.44 -26.91 11.83
N GLU A 367 39.24 -27.78 10.84
CA GLU A 367 40.33 -28.35 10.04
C GLU A 367 41.00 -27.30 9.16
N SER A 368 40.20 -26.50 8.46
CA SER A 368 40.70 -25.50 7.52
C SER A 368 41.25 -24.23 8.17
N LYS A 369 40.82 -23.94 9.41
CA LYS A 369 41.10 -22.67 10.12
C LYS A 369 40.62 -21.44 9.34
N LEU A 370 39.68 -21.61 8.41
CA LEU A 370 39.08 -20.52 7.66
C LEU A 370 38.30 -19.61 8.62
N LYS A 371 38.42 -18.29 8.40
CA LYS A 371 37.65 -17.30 9.13
C LYS A 371 36.39 -16.97 8.36
N VAL A 372 35.24 -17.10 9.02
CA VAL A 372 33.93 -16.87 8.38
C VAL A 372 33.05 -15.94 9.20
N ARG A 373 32.09 -15.29 8.57
CA ARG A 373 31.05 -14.50 9.21
C ARG A 373 29.66 -15.02 8.84
N ILE A 374 28.88 -15.35 9.86
CA ILE A 374 27.57 -15.99 9.73
C ILE A 374 26.52 -15.13 10.43
N ALA A 375 25.39 -14.88 9.77
CA ALA A 375 24.22 -14.32 10.43
C ALA A 375 23.05 -15.31 10.45
N VAL A 376 22.33 -15.40 11.56
CA VAL A 376 21.15 -16.25 11.71
C VAL A 376 19.99 -15.43 12.30
N ASP A 377 18.89 -15.38 11.55
CA ASP A 377 17.63 -14.78 11.98
C ASP A 377 16.59 -15.83 12.31
N GLY A 378 15.62 -15.47 13.17
CA GLY A 378 14.47 -16.32 13.47
C GLY A 378 14.73 -17.45 14.47
N VAL A 379 15.90 -17.51 15.12
CA VAL A 379 16.22 -18.56 16.09
C VAL A 379 15.23 -18.64 17.26
N ASP A 380 14.54 -17.54 17.57
CA ASP A 380 13.47 -17.50 18.58
C ASP A 380 12.21 -18.27 18.17
N ASN A 381 12.02 -18.50 16.87
CA ASN A 381 10.86 -19.22 16.33
C ASN A 381 11.02 -20.74 16.47
N LEU A 382 12.24 -21.22 16.76
CA LEU A 382 12.52 -22.64 16.92
C LEU A 382 12.05 -23.17 18.29
N PRO A 383 11.69 -24.46 18.39
CA PRO A 383 11.47 -25.13 19.66
C PRO A 383 12.69 -24.96 20.60
N ALA A 384 12.46 -24.75 21.90
CA ALA A 384 13.50 -24.39 22.86
C ALA A 384 14.72 -25.34 22.85
N ALA A 385 14.50 -26.66 22.71
CA ALA A 385 15.58 -27.64 22.63
C ALA A 385 16.46 -27.43 21.38
N THR A 386 15.84 -27.24 20.22
CA THR A 386 16.53 -26.99 18.95
C THR A 386 17.25 -25.64 18.96
N ARG A 387 16.57 -24.60 19.45
CA ARG A 387 17.12 -23.25 19.64
C ARG A 387 18.39 -23.29 20.48
N ASN A 388 18.33 -23.92 21.66
CA ASN A 388 19.47 -23.93 22.59
C ASN A 388 20.68 -24.68 22.00
N ARG A 389 20.46 -25.80 21.29
CA ARG A 389 21.53 -26.52 20.60
C ARG A 389 22.16 -25.68 19.49
N LEU A 390 21.34 -25.07 18.63
CA LEU A 390 21.82 -24.26 17.52
C LEU A 390 22.60 -23.03 18.00
N VAL A 391 22.06 -22.29 18.98
CA VAL A 391 22.74 -21.13 19.56
C VAL A 391 24.07 -21.55 20.21
N HIS A 392 24.09 -22.65 20.95
CA HIS A 392 25.33 -23.17 21.54
C HIS A 392 26.35 -23.56 20.48
N ALA A 393 25.94 -24.27 19.43
CA ALA A 393 26.80 -24.65 18.32
C ALA A 393 27.40 -23.42 17.62
N LEU A 394 26.60 -22.40 17.33
CA LEU A 394 27.05 -21.15 16.70
C LEU A 394 28.03 -20.37 17.59
N GLN A 395 27.80 -20.32 18.90
CA GLN A 395 28.67 -19.61 19.86
C GLN A 395 30.00 -20.33 20.13
N THR A 396 30.06 -21.64 19.87
CA THR A 396 31.27 -22.45 20.10
C THR A 396 32.09 -22.66 18.83
N LEU A 397 31.62 -22.16 17.68
CA LEU A 397 32.36 -22.19 16.42
C LEU A 397 33.70 -21.46 16.56
N GLN A 398 34.78 -22.20 16.37
CA GLN A 398 36.11 -21.62 16.25
C GLN A 398 36.27 -20.95 14.89
N ASN A 399 36.92 -19.79 14.85
CA ASN A 399 37.15 -19.00 13.63
C ASN A 399 35.88 -18.45 12.95
N ALA A 400 34.73 -18.39 13.63
CA ALA A 400 33.53 -17.75 13.11
C ALA A 400 33.17 -16.48 13.89
N GLN A 401 32.78 -15.42 13.18
CA GLN A 401 32.00 -14.33 13.75
C GLN A 401 30.52 -14.60 13.50
N THR A 402 29.68 -14.41 14.50
CA THR A 402 28.26 -14.74 14.45
C THR A 402 27.40 -13.54 14.79
N VAL A 403 26.40 -13.27 13.95
CA VAL A 403 25.31 -12.31 14.24
C VAL A 403 24.04 -13.11 14.50
N LEU A 404 23.44 -12.95 15.68
CA LEU A 404 22.24 -13.69 16.08
C LEU A 404 21.12 -12.71 16.39
N ALA A 405 20.03 -12.77 15.63
CA ALA A 405 18.83 -12.00 15.93
C ALA A 405 17.96 -12.76 16.93
N VAL A 406 17.81 -12.23 18.15
CA VAL A 406 17.13 -12.89 19.27
C VAL A 406 16.14 -11.97 20.01
N LYS A 407 15.09 -12.54 20.60
CA LYS A 407 14.09 -11.84 21.43
C LYS A 407 14.53 -11.88 22.88
N ASP A 408 15.02 -13.04 23.32
CA ASP A 408 15.46 -13.28 24.68
C ASP A 408 16.96 -13.01 24.85
N MET A 409 17.39 -12.71 26.08
CA MET A 409 18.80 -12.51 26.37
C MET A 409 19.62 -13.79 26.16
N ILE A 410 20.54 -13.76 25.20
CA ILE A 410 21.61 -14.76 25.06
C ILE A 410 22.95 -14.21 25.56
N THR A 411 23.87 -15.09 25.92
CA THR A 411 25.27 -14.74 26.16
C THR A 411 25.91 -14.32 24.83
N ALA A 412 26.38 -13.08 24.71
CA ALA A 412 27.05 -12.58 23.51
C ALA A 412 28.14 -11.57 23.92
N GLN A 413 29.20 -11.46 23.12
CA GLN A 413 30.31 -10.54 23.40
C GLN A 413 29.90 -9.08 23.18
N ALA A 414 29.04 -8.83 22.20
CA ALA A 414 28.40 -7.54 22.00
C ALA A 414 26.89 -7.71 21.83
N ARG A 415 26.13 -6.70 22.25
CA ARG A 415 24.67 -6.66 22.12
C ARG A 415 24.28 -5.34 21.50
N VAL A 416 23.50 -5.40 20.42
CA VAL A 416 22.94 -4.24 19.76
C VAL A 416 21.43 -4.31 19.93
N TRP A 417 20.89 -3.32 20.64
CA TRP A 417 19.45 -3.22 20.90
C TRP A 417 18.79 -2.40 19.80
N LEU A 418 17.82 -2.99 19.12
CA LEU A 418 16.92 -2.28 18.22
C LEU A 418 15.79 -1.70 19.07
N GLY A 419 15.83 -0.38 19.28
CA GLY A 419 14.94 0.34 20.20
C GLY A 419 15.42 0.36 21.67
N LYS A 420 14.64 0.99 22.57
CA LYS A 420 15.05 1.17 23.98
C LYS A 420 15.07 -0.17 24.76
N PRO A 421 16.12 -0.47 25.55
CA PRO A 421 16.17 -1.65 26.41
C PRO A 421 15.18 -1.52 27.59
N THR A 422 14.32 -2.52 27.78
CA THR A 422 13.40 -2.59 28.92
C THR A 422 14.09 -3.18 30.15
N GLY A 423 14.45 -2.35 31.13
CA GLY A 423 14.93 -2.79 32.45
C GLY A 423 15.11 -1.62 33.43
N PRO A 424 14.79 -1.77 34.74
CA PRO A 424 14.63 -0.64 35.65
C PRO A 424 15.97 -0.16 36.22
N VAL A 425 16.24 1.14 36.09
CA VAL A 425 17.26 1.84 36.87
C VAL A 425 16.55 2.60 37.98
N ILE A 426 16.84 2.22 39.23
CA ILE A 426 16.36 2.92 40.44
C ILE A 426 17.27 4.12 40.67
N GLN A 427 16.70 5.34 40.77
CA GLN A 427 17.22 6.38 41.67
C GLN A 427 16.11 7.28 42.26
N PRO A 428 16.31 7.86 43.47
CA PRO A 428 15.27 8.47 44.27
C PRO A 428 15.27 10.01 44.27
N GLY A 429 14.06 10.59 44.37
CA GLY A 429 13.72 11.74 45.23
C GLY A 429 14.04 13.17 44.76
N GLY A 430 13.01 14.02 44.72
CA GLY A 430 13.18 15.48 44.73
C GLY A 430 11.93 16.27 44.34
N ALA A 431 11.23 16.79 45.35
CA ALA A 431 9.99 17.57 45.26
C ALA A 431 10.21 19.07 44.92
N GLY A 432 9.16 19.75 44.45
CA GLY A 432 9.04 21.21 44.59
C GLY A 432 8.19 21.92 43.53
N ALA A 433 6.92 22.19 43.85
CA ALA A 433 5.95 23.00 43.10
C ALA A 433 6.08 24.51 43.47
N PRO A 434 5.07 25.41 43.25
CA PRO A 434 4.50 25.96 42.00
C PRO A 434 4.23 27.50 42.07
N GLY A 435 3.56 28.07 41.05
CA GLY A 435 2.76 29.30 41.13
C GLY A 435 2.96 30.25 39.93
N GLY A 436 1.99 30.92 39.31
CA GLY A 436 0.55 31.08 39.53
C GLY A 436 0.07 32.45 39.00
N SER A 437 -1.15 32.48 38.42
CA SER A 437 -2.05 33.64 38.22
C SER A 437 -1.75 34.65 37.09
N LYS A 438 -2.69 35.37 36.46
CA LYS A 438 -4.16 35.35 36.27
C LYS A 438 -4.49 36.50 35.29
N SER A 439 -5.27 36.20 34.23
CA SER A 439 -6.42 36.95 33.66
C SER A 439 -6.41 38.48 33.50
N TRP A 440 -7.01 39.00 32.41
CA TRP A 440 -8.24 39.83 32.40
C TRP A 440 -8.72 40.05 30.95
N ALA A 441 -10.03 39.92 30.77
CA ALA A 441 -10.78 40.03 29.50
C ALA A 441 -11.26 41.46 29.21
N GLY A 442 -11.61 41.73 27.95
CA GLY A 442 -12.37 42.91 27.53
C GLY A 442 -13.07 42.69 26.19
N GLU A 443 -14.40 42.67 26.20
CA GLU A 443 -15.31 42.49 25.05
C GLU A 443 -15.38 43.71 24.12
N ARG A 444 -15.59 43.47 22.82
CA ARG A 444 -16.56 44.17 21.97
C ARG A 444 -16.80 43.42 20.63
N GLN A 445 -18.03 43.50 20.13
CA GLN A 445 -18.58 42.86 18.91
C GLN A 445 -19.35 43.96 18.11
N PRO A 446 -19.92 43.69 16.91
CA PRO A 446 -19.33 43.52 15.57
C PRO A 446 -19.84 44.57 14.54
N ASP A 447 -19.33 44.55 13.30
CA ASP A 447 -20.17 44.49 12.07
C ASP A 447 -19.33 44.28 10.78
N ASP A 448 -19.89 43.41 9.93
CA ASP A 448 -19.92 43.29 8.47
C ASP A 448 -18.68 42.94 7.60
N ASP A 449 -18.72 41.67 7.16
CA ASP A 449 -18.75 41.16 5.77
C ASP A 449 -17.47 40.88 4.93
N LEU A 450 -17.41 39.59 4.54
CA LEU A 450 -16.88 38.95 3.31
C LEU A 450 -15.39 38.57 3.21
N ASP A 451 -15.07 37.35 3.68
CA ASP A 451 -14.46 36.24 2.91
C ASP A 451 -14.25 35.03 3.83
N ILE A 452 -15.06 33.96 3.68
CA ILE A 452 -15.01 32.77 4.56
C ILE A 452 -14.47 31.57 3.75
N PRO A 453 -13.26 31.05 4.03
CA PRO A 453 -12.86 29.71 3.61
C PRO A 453 -13.74 28.65 4.29
N PRO A 454 -13.87 27.42 3.75
CA PRO A 454 -14.85 26.42 4.21
C PRO A 454 -14.75 26.00 5.70
N PHE A 455 -13.75 26.48 6.44
CA PHE A 455 -13.62 26.32 7.88
C PHE A 455 -13.52 27.70 8.54
N PRO A 456 -14.41 28.06 9.48
CA PRO A 456 -14.17 29.23 10.31
C PRO A 456 -12.97 28.93 11.22
N ILE A 457 -11.81 29.48 10.88
CA ILE A 457 -10.69 29.57 11.83
C ILE A 457 -11.19 30.43 12.98
N ARG A 458 -11.39 29.83 14.15
CA ARG A 458 -11.71 30.58 15.37
C ARG A 458 -10.47 31.38 15.77
N GLU A 459 -10.37 32.62 15.31
CA GLU A 459 -9.61 33.64 16.04
C GLU A 459 -10.36 33.91 17.35
N ASN A 460 -10.03 33.19 18.42
CA ASN A 460 -10.55 33.49 19.74
C ASN A 460 -9.52 34.37 20.46
N PRO A 461 -9.67 35.72 20.49
CA PRO A 461 -8.57 36.63 20.82
C PRO A 461 -8.25 36.72 22.34
N ALA A 462 -8.92 35.92 23.18
CA ALA A 462 -8.94 36.14 24.63
C ALA A 462 -8.23 35.06 25.48
N GLU A 463 -7.78 33.94 24.89
CA GLU A 463 -7.17 32.86 25.68
C GLU A 463 -5.79 32.47 25.14
N SER A 464 -4.76 32.51 26.00
CA SER A 464 -3.38 32.14 25.64
C SER A 464 -3.30 30.71 25.09
N PRO A 465 -2.54 30.44 24.02
CA PRO A 465 -2.49 29.12 23.37
C PRO A 465 -2.16 28.00 24.37
N PRO A 466 -2.65 26.75 24.13
CA PRO A 466 -2.40 25.64 25.05
C PRO A 466 -0.91 25.40 25.24
N ASP A 467 -0.51 25.01 26.45
CA ASP A 467 0.89 24.71 26.70
C ASP A 467 1.34 23.43 25.97
N LEU A 468 2.64 23.33 25.67
CA LEU A 468 3.18 22.22 24.88
C LEU A 468 3.04 20.85 25.58
N ASN A 469 2.94 20.77 26.91
CA ASN A 469 2.68 19.49 27.57
C ASN A 469 1.24 19.04 27.33
N ASP A 470 0.27 19.96 27.41
CA ASP A 470 -1.13 19.65 27.13
C ASP A 470 -1.33 19.23 25.66
N LEU A 471 -0.64 19.89 24.73
CA LEU A 471 -0.62 19.50 23.32
C LEU A 471 0.00 18.10 23.11
N LEU A 472 1.14 17.81 23.72
CA LEU A 472 1.74 16.46 23.65
C LEU A 472 0.85 15.39 24.27
N ASN A 473 0.20 15.69 25.40
CA ASN A 473 -0.75 14.78 26.04
C ASN A 473 -1.99 14.54 25.17
N ALA A 474 -2.45 15.56 24.44
CA ALA A 474 -3.55 15.46 23.48
C ALA A 474 -3.18 14.59 22.26
N CYS A 475 -1.91 14.53 21.85
CA CYS A 475 -1.45 13.66 20.76
C CYS A 475 -1.30 12.19 21.19
N GLY A 476 -1.12 11.92 22.49
CA GLY A 476 -0.91 10.58 23.01
C GLY A 476 0.27 9.87 22.34
N LYS A 477 0.09 8.62 21.92
CA LYS A 477 1.13 7.81 21.22
C LYS A 477 1.26 8.12 19.73
N ALA A 478 0.41 8.99 19.17
CA ALA A 478 0.45 9.30 17.75
C ALA A 478 1.71 10.11 17.40
N ARG A 479 2.24 9.89 16.19
CA ARG A 479 3.39 10.64 15.66
C ARG A 479 2.92 11.99 15.14
N VAL A 480 2.97 13.02 15.97
CA VAL A 480 2.56 14.37 15.60
C VAL A 480 3.70 15.11 14.88
N PRO A 481 3.46 15.74 13.71
CA PRO A 481 4.42 16.61 13.07
C PRO A 481 4.78 17.81 13.96
N THR A 482 6.06 18.21 13.97
CA THR A 482 6.49 19.38 14.73
C THR A 482 5.83 20.65 14.22
N SER A 483 5.53 20.72 12.91
CA SER A 483 4.73 21.76 12.28
C SER A 483 3.35 21.92 12.93
N VAL A 484 2.67 20.82 13.26
CA VAL A 484 1.38 20.83 13.96
C VAL A 484 1.52 21.37 15.38
N LEU A 485 2.56 20.96 16.12
CA LEU A 485 2.82 21.49 17.47
C LEU A 485 3.16 22.99 17.45
N VAL A 486 3.92 23.44 16.44
CA VAL A 486 4.24 24.86 16.21
C VAL A 486 2.97 25.65 15.92
N ALA A 487 2.13 25.18 14.99
CA ALA A 487 0.90 25.86 14.64
C ALA A 487 -0.12 25.88 15.79
N ALA A 488 -0.23 24.79 16.57
CA ALA A 488 -1.18 24.69 17.68
C ALA A 488 -0.75 25.46 18.94
N SER A 489 0.56 25.61 19.17
CA SER A 489 1.11 26.38 20.30
C SER A 489 1.35 27.85 19.99
N GLU A 490 1.37 28.21 18.69
CA GLU A 490 1.76 29.54 18.18
C GLU A 490 3.19 29.97 18.60
N LEU A 491 4.03 29.01 19.01
CA LEU A 491 5.41 29.24 19.39
C LEU A 491 6.35 29.08 18.20
N PRO A 492 7.48 29.81 18.14
CA PRO A 492 8.47 29.60 17.10
C PRO A 492 9.04 28.18 17.19
N VAL A 493 9.40 27.60 16.03
CA VAL A 493 9.94 26.24 15.93
C VAL A 493 11.13 25.98 16.86
N SER A 494 11.95 27.00 17.14
CA SER A 494 13.06 26.93 18.09
C SER A 494 12.58 26.66 19.52
N ALA A 495 11.55 27.35 19.99
CA ALA A 495 11.00 27.17 21.33
C ALA A 495 10.33 25.80 21.49
N VAL A 496 9.61 25.34 20.46
CA VAL A 496 9.03 23.98 20.44
C VAL A 496 10.13 22.93 20.48
N ARG A 497 11.17 23.05 19.65
CA ARG A 497 12.30 22.11 19.64
C ARG A 497 13.07 22.11 20.97
N ASP A 498 13.34 23.28 21.54
CA ASP A 498 14.01 23.40 22.84
C ASP A 498 13.21 22.74 23.95
N PHE A 499 11.88 22.88 23.92
CA PHE A 499 10.99 22.17 24.82
C PHE A 499 11.06 20.66 24.61
N LEU A 500 10.94 20.18 23.37
CA LEU A 500 10.93 18.75 23.03
C LEU A 500 12.25 18.04 23.41
N VAL A 501 13.40 18.72 23.27
CA VAL A 501 14.71 18.19 23.69
C VAL A 501 14.77 17.94 25.20
N ARG A 502 14.02 18.70 26.00
CA ARG A 502 13.97 18.56 27.46
C ARG A 502 13.00 17.48 27.93
N GLN A 503 12.22 16.89 27.03
CA GLN A 503 11.24 15.85 27.37
C GLN A 503 11.84 14.45 27.25
N GLU A 504 12.08 13.78 28.37
CA GLU A 504 12.69 12.44 28.41
C GLU A 504 11.80 11.32 27.81
N HIS A 505 10.49 11.57 27.73
CA HIS A 505 9.47 10.62 27.27
C HIS A 505 9.03 10.85 25.81
N VAL A 506 9.72 11.73 25.10
CA VAL A 506 9.43 12.11 23.72
C VAL A 506 10.51 11.56 22.79
N THR A 507 10.09 10.91 21.71
CA THR A 507 10.97 10.50 20.60
C THR A 507 10.76 11.45 19.43
N ARG A 508 11.85 12.03 18.91
CA ARG A 508 11.85 12.86 17.71
C ARG A 508 12.42 12.05 16.54
N LEU A 509 11.69 12.00 15.43
CA LEU A 509 12.12 11.40 14.17
C LEU A 509 12.47 12.51 13.18
N GLU A 510 13.57 12.35 12.47
CA GLU A 510 14.12 13.37 11.55
C GLU A 510 14.26 14.78 12.20
N PRO A 511 14.86 14.89 13.39
CA PRO A 511 14.97 16.17 14.09
C PRO A 511 15.68 17.21 13.21
N GLY A 512 15.08 18.39 13.06
CA GLY A 512 15.65 19.46 12.25
C GLY A 512 15.13 19.53 10.80
N THR A 513 14.46 18.50 10.28
CA THR A 513 13.90 18.52 8.91
C THR A 513 12.48 19.09 8.89
N SER A 514 11.95 19.35 7.68
CA SER A 514 10.54 19.71 7.48
C SER A 514 9.59 18.52 7.73
N ARG A 515 10.11 17.30 7.84
CA ARG A 515 9.34 16.09 8.12
C ARG A 515 9.44 15.62 9.57
N GLU A 516 9.99 16.46 10.45
CA GLU A 516 10.22 16.12 11.84
C GLU A 516 8.90 15.76 12.56
N THR A 517 8.80 14.53 13.05
CA THR A 517 7.64 14.06 13.85
C THR A 517 8.06 13.68 15.26
N VAL A 518 7.09 13.72 16.16
CA VAL A 518 7.25 13.60 17.61
C VAL A 518 6.26 12.57 18.11
N ALA A 519 6.69 11.63 18.94
CA ALA A 519 5.79 10.68 19.61
C ALA A 519 6.11 10.56 21.09
N THR A 520 5.09 10.42 21.93
CA THR A 520 5.26 10.13 23.35
C THR A 520 5.26 8.62 23.59
N ILE A 521 6.12 8.14 24.49
CA ILE A 521 6.36 6.70 24.67
C ILE A 521 5.27 6.03 25.53
N ASP A 522 4.57 6.77 26.40
CA ASP A 522 3.50 6.23 27.25
C ASP A 522 2.47 7.29 27.68
N SER A 523 1.57 7.68 26.77
CA SER A 523 0.43 8.52 27.14
C SER A 523 -0.84 8.09 26.40
N PRO A 524 -1.91 7.65 27.08
CA PRO A 524 -3.25 7.68 26.49
C PRO A 524 -3.62 9.14 26.18
N LEU A 525 -4.48 9.37 25.19
CA LEU A 525 -4.97 10.72 24.85
C LEU A 525 -5.56 11.38 26.13
N ARG A 526 -4.81 12.30 26.73
CA ARG A 526 -5.11 12.95 28.02
C ARG A 526 -4.82 14.45 27.97
N GLY A 527 -5.07 15.06 26.82
CA GLY A 527 -5.08 16.51 26.70
C GLY A 527 -6.44 17.10 27.02
N THR A 528 -6.50 18.40 27.28
CA THR A 528 -7.77 19.10 27.41
C THR A 528 -8.51 19.17 26.07
N ALA A 529 -9.85 19.30 26.10
CA ALA A 529 -10.65 19.57 24.91
C ALA A 529 -10.13 20.78 24.10
N ARG A 530 -9.54 21.76 24.81
CA ARG A 530 -8.90 22.94 24.23
C ARG A 530 -7.63 22.59 23.45
N ALA A 531 -6.74 21.76 23.99
CA ALA A 531 -5.56 21.26 23.28
C ALA A 531 -5.95 20.43 22.05
N HIS A 532 -6.95 19.55 22.18
CA HIS A 532 -7.48 18.80 21.03
C HIS A 532 -8.05 19.73 19.95
N SER A 533 -8.78 20.80 20.33
CA SER A 533 -9.28 21.78 19.37
C SER A 533 -8.15 22.52 18.66
N ALA A 534 -7.13 22.99 19.39
CA ALA A 534 -5.99 23.70 18.79
C ALA A 534 -5.20 22.82 17.82
N ILE A 535 -5.03 21.53 18.13
CA ILE A 535 -4.42 20.56 17.22
C ILE A 535 -5.30 20.35 15.99
N ALA A 536 -6.62 20.19 16.16
CA ALA A 536 -7.52 20.05 15.03
C ALA A 536 -7.44 21.25 14.07
N ASP A 537 -7.43 22.48 14.61
CA ASP A 537 -7.30 23.70 13.81
C ASP A 537 -5.94 23.79 13.09
N ALA A 538 -4.86 23.42 13.77
CA ALA A 538 -3.52 23.35 13.17
C ALA A 538 -3.47 22.31 12.04
N VAL A 539 -4.05 21.13 12.25
CA VAL A 539 -4.09 20.05 11.25
C VAL A 539 -4.95 20.45 10.05
N LEU A 540 -6.13 21.03 10.26
CA LEU A 540 -6.99 21.53 9.17
C LEU A 540 -6.27 22.57 8.30
N ARG A 541 -5.45 23.43 8.92
CA ARG A 541 -4.67 24.45 8.20
C ARG A 541 -3.47 23.87 7.45
N LEU A 542 -2.78 22.90 8.04
CA LEU A 542 -1.53 22.35 7.49
C LEU A 542 -1.77 21.16 6.55
N ALA A 543 -2.92 20.52 6.62
CA ALA A 543 -3.32 19.38 5.81
C ALA A 543 -4.67 19.66 5.12
N PRO A 544 -4.73 20.59 4.15
CA PRO A 544 -5.94 20.82 3.38
C PRO A 544 -6.26 19.60 2.50
N LEU A 545 -7.53 19.38 2.18
CA LEU A 545 -7.96 18.21 1.40
C LEU A 545 -7.39 18.21 -0.03
N GLU A 546 -7.16 19.39 -0.60
CA GLU A 546 -6.55 19.57 -1.93
C GLU A 546 -5.17 18.91 -2.02
N ASP A 547 -4.41 18.93 -0.93
CA ASP A 547 -3.06 18.36 -0.84
C ASP A 547 -3.04 16.95 -0.24
N ARG A 548 -4.19 16.28 -0.10
CA ARG A 548 -4.29 14.97 0.57
C ARG A 548 -3.39 13.91 -0.08
N ALA A 549 -3.19 13.97 -1.40
CA ALA A 549 -2.33 13.05 -2.14
C ALA A 549 -0.81 13.27 -1.93
N SER A 550 -0.40 14.34 -1.24
CA SER A 550 1.02 14.68 -1.05
C SER A 550 1.79 13.70 -0.16
N GLY A 551 1.11 12.92 0.68
CA GLY A 551 1.75 12.01 1.64
C GLY A 551 2.63 12.74 2.67
N SER A 552 2.33 14.02 2.94
CA SER A 552 3.05 14.79 3.96
C SER A 552 2.81 14.18 5.36
N PRO A 553 3.72 14.41 6.33
CA PRO A 553 3.49 14.00 7.72
C PRO A 553 2.19 14.57 8.29
N GLU A 554 1.81 15.79 7.89
CA GLU A 554 0.57 16.45 8.30
C GLU A 554 -0.66 15.75 7.71
N GLN A 555 -0.64 15.34 6.44
CA GLN A 555 -1.72 14.55 5.84
C GLN A 555 -1.86 13.19 6.51
N THR A 556 -0.74 12.52 6.74
CA THR A 556 -0.71 11.22 7.43
C THR A 556 -1.28 11.33 8.85
N TYR A 557 -0.92 12.41 9.56
CA TYR A 557 -1.45 12.67 10.90
C TYR A 557 -2.94 13.02 10.87
N ALA A 558 -3.38 13.79 9.88
CA ALA A 558 -4.78 14.15 9.70
C ALA A 558 -5.66 12.92 9.46
N ASP A 559 -5.27 12.03 8.55
CA ASP A 559 -6.02 10.79 8.26
C ASP A 559 -6.08 9.86 9.47
N ALA A 560 -5.04 9.85 10.32
CA ALA A 560 -4.99 9.00 11.50
C ALA A 560 -5.72 9.55 12.73
N MET A 561 -5.64 10.86 12.98
CA MET A 561 -5.96 11.44 14.31
C MET A 561 -6.96 12.59 14.31
N LEU A 562 -7.24 13.24 13.16
CA LEU A 562 -8.06 14.46 13.16
C LEU A 562 -9.47 14.21 13.73
N ALA A 563 -10.12 13.12 13.32
CA ALA A 563 -11.43 12.72 13.86
C ALA A 563 -11.39 12.54 15.39
N GLU A 564 -10.34 11.92 15.93
CA GLU A 564 -10.21 11.74 17.37
C GLU A 564 -10.01 13.09 18.08
N HIS A 565 -9.24 14.03 17.51
CA HIS A 565 -9.10 15.38 18.07
C HIS A 565 -10.44 16.14 18.06
N LEU A 566 -11.19 16.11 16.96
CA LEU A 566 -12.50 16.76 16.87
C LEU A 566 -13.50 16.17 17.88
N TRP A 567 -13.47 14.85 18.08
CA TRP A 567 -14.27 14.17 19.10
C TRP A 567 -13.96 14.65 20.52
N GLN A 568 -12.67 14.63 20.91
CA GLN A 568 -12.25 15.05 22.26
C GLN A 568 -12.45 16.55 22.49
N ALA A 569 -12.45 17.36 21.43
CA ALA A 569 -12.79 18.77 21.46
C ALA A 569 -14.31 19.06 21.55
N GLY A 570 -15.15 18.04 21.36
CA GLY A 570 -16.62 18.19 21.32
C GLY A 570 -17.14 18.86 20.05
N ARG A 571 -16.38 18.84 18.95
CA ARG A 571 -16.71 19.43 17.65
C ARG A 571 -17.41 18.40 16.77
N ASP A 572 -18.57 17.94 17.24
CA ASP A 572 -19.26 16.76 16.69
C ASP A 572 -19.68 16.91 15.21
N THR A 573 -20.07 18.11 14.78
CA THR A 573 -20.45 18.37 13.37
C THR A 573 -19.23 18.23 12.45
N GLU A 574 -18.14 18.88 12.80
CA GLU A 574 -16.89 18.85 12.04
C GLU A 574 -16.25 17.46 12.06
N LEU A 575 -16.42 16.70 13.14
CA LEU A 575 -16.02 15.29 13.19
C LEU A 575 -16.69 14.49 12.06
N VAL A 576 -18.00 14.62 11.91
CA VAL A 576 -18.75 13.84 10.91
C VAL A 576 -18.36 14.29 9.49
N GLU A 577 -18.21 15.60 9.27
CA GLU A 577 -17.71 16.13 7.99
C GLU A 577 -16.29 15.67 7.67
N CYS A 578 -15.40 15.67 8.67
CA CYS A 578 -14.04 15.16 8.55
C CYS A 578 -14.04 13.67 8.14
N LEU A 579 -14.87 12.84 8.76
CA LEU A 579 -14.97 11.42 8.41
C LEU A 579 -15.52 11.22 6.99
N ASP A 580 -16.43 12.08 6.54
CA ASP A 580 -17.00 12.03 5.17
C ASP A 580 -15.95 12.44 4.12
N GLN A 581 -15.25 13.54 4.36
CA GLN A 581 -14.25 14.09 3.43
C GLN A 581 -12.93 13.29 3.43
N ARG A 582 -12.56 12.70 4.58
CA ARG A 582 -11.34 11.90 4.74
C ARG A 582 -11.60 10.39 4.76
N GLY A 583 -12.69 9.94 4.16
CA GLY A 583 -12.96 8.51 3.94
C GLY A 583 -11.83 7.82 3.15
N SER A 584 -11.67 6.51 3.39
CA SER A 584 -10.82 5.62 2.60
C SER A 584 -11.43 5.41 1.21
N SER A 585 -10.61 5.14 0.19
CA SER A 585 -11.14 4.67 -1.10
C SER A 585 -11.69 3.25 -1.02
N VAL A 586 -11.37 2.49 0.04
CA VAL A 586 -11.80 1.10 0.27
C VAL A 586 -13.17 1.08 0.98
N PRO A 587 -14.24 0.57 0.35
CA PRO A 587 -15.58 0.55 0.94
C PRO A 587 -15.69 -0.17 2.28
N ALA A 588 -14.95 -1.28 2.46
CA ALA A 588 -14.97 -2.07 3.68
C ALA A 588 -14.35 -1.31 4.87
N GLU A 589 -13.29 -0.54 4.64
CA GLU A 589 -12.66 0.29 5.69
C GLU A 589 -13.57 1.43 6.12
N ASN A 590 -14.24 2.07 5.16
CA ASN A 590 -15.29 3.06 5.46
C ASN A 590 -16.43 2.43 6.24
N HIS A 591 -16.86 1.22 5.88
CA HIS A 591 -17.91 0.51 6.58
C HIS A 591 -17.55 0.26 8.05
N THR A 592 -16.37 -0.28 8.31
CA THR A 592 -15.87 -0.49 9.68
C THR A 592 -15.70 0.83 10.44
N THR A 593 -15.19 1.87 9.78
CA THR A 593 -14.98 3.20 10.39
C THR A 593 -16.32 3.81 10.80
N TRP A 594 -17.30 3.83 9.90
CA TRP A 594 -18.63 4.37 10.17
C TRP A 594 -19.43 3.53 11.16
N GLU A 595 -19.26 2.20 11.18
CA GLU A 595 -19.84 1.34 12.22
C GLU A 595 -19.33 1.75 13.61
N GLN A 596 -18.02 1.88 13.77
CA GLN A 596 -17.40 2.25 15.05
C GLN A 596 -17.82 3.65 15.49
N TRP A 597 -17.72 4.64 14.60
CA TRP A 597 -18.04 6.03 14.93
C TRP A 597 -19.53 6.27 15.15
N SER A 598 -20.41 5.68 14.36
CA SER A 598 -21.87 5.82 14.56
C SER A 598 -22.32 5.24 15.90
N ASN A 599 -21.76 4.10 16.32
CA ASN A 599 -21.98 3.52 17.64
C ASN A 599 -21.44 4.42 18.75
N ARG A 600 -20.20 4.92 18.61
CA ARG A 600 -19.56 5.79 19.60
C ARG A 600 -20.32 7.09 19.80
N ILE A 601 -20.67 7.78 18.71
CA ILE A 601 -21.42 9.03 18.74
C ILE A 601 -22.82 8.78 19.30
N GLY A 602 -23.51 7.73 18.86
CA GLY A 602 -24.84 7.36 19.34
C GLY A 602 -24.89 7.06 20.83
N ASN A 603 -23.89 6.36 21.36
CA ASN A 603 -23.81 6.02 22.79
C ASN A 603 -23.55 7.24 23.68
N ALA A 604 -22.73 8.19 23.20
CA ALA A 604 -22.30 9.32 24.01
C ALA A 604 -23.20 10.57 23.88
N LYS A 605 -23.79 10.81 22.70
CA LYS A 605 -24.66 11.98 22.44
C LYS A 605 -26.15 11.64 22.44
N GLY A 606 -26.48 10.34 22.46
CA GLY A 606 -27.83 9.84 22.27
C GLY A 606 -28.14 9.61 20.80
N SER A 607 -28.92 8.56 20.51
CA SER A 607 -29.23 8.15 19.15
C SER A 607 -30.00 9.20 18.34
N HIS A 608 -30.70 10.15 18.98
CA HIS A 608 -31.52 11.14 18.29
C HIS A 608 -30.77 12.45 17.98
N ALA A 609 -29.53 12.61 18.45
CA ALA A 609 -28.74 13.80 18.14
C ALA A 609 -28.36 13.84 16.64
N ARG A 610 -28.33 15.04 16.04
CA ARG A 610 -28.01 15.23 14.62
C ARG A 610 -26.72 14.51 14.19
N PRO A 611 -25.57 14.64 14.88
CA PRO A 611 -24.34 13.93 14.50
C PRO A 611 -24.50 12.40 14.53
N ALA A 612 -25.32 11.86 15.45
CA ALA A 612 -25.59 10.43 15.53
C ALA A 612 -26.47 9.95 14.36
N ILE A 613 -27.42 10.77 13.92
CA ILE A 613 -28.26 10.49 12.75
C ILE A 613 -27.42 10.50 11.48
N VAL A 614 -26.62 11.54 11.25
CA VAL A 614 -25.74 11.65 10.07
C VAL A 614 -24.73 10.49 10.04
N ALA A 615 -24.06 10.18 11.16
CA ALA A 615 -23.09 9.08 11.21
C ALA A 615 -23.74 7.71 10.90
N ARG A 616 -24.97 7.46 11.38
CA ARG A 616 -25.71 6.22 11.02
C ARG A 616 -26.13 6.21 9.55
N ALA A 617 -26.55 7.36 9.01
CA ALA A 617 -26.88 7.45 7.59
C ALA A 617 -25.66 7.13 6.71
N ARG A 618 -24.47 7.67 7.03
CA ARG A 618 -23.21 7.34 6.34
C ARG A 618 -22.80 5.88 6.53
N TYR A 619 -23.01 5.30 7.71
CA TYR A 619 -22.84 3.86 7.93
C TYR A 619 -23.76 3.03 7.02
N PHE A 620 -25.04 3.38 6.89
CA PHE A 620 -25.95 2.66 6.00
C PHE A 620 -25.62 2.88 4.52
N THR A 621 -25.13 4.06 4.13
CA THR A 621 -24.58 4.28 2.78
C THR A 621 -23.38 3.36 2.52
N SER A 622 -22.52 3.13 3.51
CA SER A 622 -21.39 2.19 3.37
C SER A 622 -21.85 0.74 3.18
N MET A 623 -22.98 0.32 3.77
CA MET A 623 -23.57 -1.01 3.57
C MET A 623 -23.92 -1.24 2.09
N VAL A 624 -24.45 -0.22 1.41
CA VAL A 624 -24.72 -0.27 -0.04
C VAL A 624 -23.42 -0.51 -0.81
N LYS A 625 -22.34 0.17 -0.43
CA LYS A 625 -21.03 0.06 -1.09
C LYS A 625 -20.36 -1.29 -0.91
N ILE A 626 -20.69 -2.04 0.15
CA ILE A 626 -20.24 -3.42 0.35
C ILE A 626 -21.25 -4.47 -0.14
N GLY A 627 -22.35 -4.04 -0.77
CA GLY A 627 -23.33 -4.91 -1.42
C GLY A 627 -24.55 -5.32 -0.58
N ASP A 628 -24.68 -4.86 0.68
CA ASP A 628 -25.86 -5.13 1.51
C ASP A 628 -26.98 -4.11 1.27
N ILE A 629 -27.57 -4.18 0.07
CA ILE A 629 -28.64 -3.28 -0.39
C ILE A 629 -29.92 -3.48 0.45
N THR A 630 -30.25 -4.72 0.79
CA THR A 630 -31.47 -5.06 1.53
C THR A 630 -31.38 -4.62 3.00
N GLY A 631 -30.23 -4.85 3.64
CA GLY A 631 -29.96 -4.36 4.99
C GLY A 631 -29.98 -2.85 5.06
N ALA A 632 -29.29 -2.18 4.12
CA ALA A 632 -29.27 -0.72 4.03
C ALA A 632 -30.68 -0.12 3.91
N LEU A 633 -31.53 -0.67 3.04
CA LEU A 633 -32.91 -0.18 2.86
C LEU A 633 -33.69 -0.26 4.16
N ARG A 634 -33.63 -1.40 4.86
CA ARG A 634 -34.31 -1.58 6.15
C ARG A 634 -33.82 -0.55 7.17
N SER A 635 -32.50 -0.41 7.29
CA SER A 635 -31.89 0.51 8.26
C SER A 635 -32.22 1.98 7.96
N PHE A 636 -32.26 2.40 6.69
CA PHE A 636 -32.72 3.75 6.33
C PHE A 636 -34.21 3.97 6.63
N GLN A 637 -35.07 2.97 6.39
CA GLN A 637 -36.49 3.05 6.72
C GLN A 637 -36.74 3.16 8.23
N GLU A 638 -35.91 2.51 9.05
CA GLU A 638 -35.95 2.63 10.51
C GLU A 638 -35.40 3.99 10.99
N LEU A 639 -34.41 4.56 10.29
CA LEU A 639 -33.80 5.84 10.64
C LEU A 639 -34.66 7.05 10.27
N LEU A 640 -35.40 6.99 9.16
CA LEU A 640 -36.15 8.12 8.63
C LEU A 640 -37.12 8.75 9.64
N PRO A 641 -37.98 7.98 10.36
CA PRO A 641 -38.88 8.57 11.37
C PRO A 641 -38.13 9.26 12.52
N VAL A 642 -36.95 8.74 12.89
CA VAL A 642 -36.10 9.36 13.92
C VAL A 642 -35.55 10.69 13.44
N ALA A 643 -35.09 10.75 12.18
CA ALA A 643 -34.60 11.98 11.56
C ALA A 643 -35.72 13.03 11.43
N GLU A 644 -36.89 12.65 10.92
CA GLU A 644 -38.05 13.55 10.75
C GLU A 644 -38.59 14.10 12.08
N HIS A 645 -38.47 13.34 13.18
CA HIS A 645 -38.89 13.80 14.50
C HIS A 645 -37.85 14.70 15.18
N SER A 646 -36.56 14.44 14.94
CA SER A 646 -35.47 15.04 15.73
C SER A 646 -34.76 16.21 15.03
N LEU A 647 -34.89 16.32 13.71
CA LEU A 647 -34.26 17.37 12.91
C LEU A 647 -35.29 18.39 12.41
N PRO A 648 -34.90 19.66 12.20
CA PRO A 648 -35.73 20.65 11.50
C PRO A 648 -36.16 20.17 10.11
N ALA A 649 -37.34 20.57 9.64
CA ALA A 649 -37.89 20.12 8.35
C ALA A 649 -37.07 20.56 7.12
N ASP A 650 -36.23 21.58 7.28
CA ASP A 650 -35.28 22.11 6.30
C ASP A 650 -33.87 21.50 6.44
N ASP A 651 -33.65 20.53 7.33
CA ASP A 651 -32.36 19.83 7.44
C ASP A 651 -32.11 18.94 6.22
N PRO A 652 -31.02 19.16 5.45
CA PRO A 652 -30.73 18.39 4.24
C PRO A 652 -30.61 16.88 4.47
N GLU A 653 -30.22 16.44 5.68
CA GLU A 653 -30.00 15.01 5.96
C GLU A 653 -31.30 14.18 5.84
N ILE A 654 -32.47 14.79 6.12
CA ILE A 654 -33.77 14.12 5.91
C ILE A 654 -33.93 13.73 4.44
N TYR A 655 -33.58 14.63 3.53
CA TYR A 655 -33.73 14.44 2.09
C TYR A 655 -32.67 13.48 1.53
N ILE A 656 -31.45 13.49 2.06
CA ILE A 656 -30.41 12.50 1.76
C ILE A 656 -30.91 11.08 2.10
N ILE A 657 -31.46 10.88 3.31
CA ILE A 657 -32.02 9.58 3.73
C ILE A 657 -33.17 9.16 2.80
N ARG A 658 -34.11 10.07 2.50
CA ARG A 658 -35.25 9.76 1.64
C ARG A 658 -34.84 9.46 0.20
N ASN A 659 -33.85 10.15 -0.35
CA ASN A 659 -33.27 9.89 -1.67
C ASN A 659 -32.56 8.53 -1.72
N ASN A 660 -31.82 8.18 -0.67
CA ASN A 660 -31.21 6.85 -0.56
C ASN A 660 -32.25 5.72 -0.51
N ILE A 661 -33.38 5.91 0.20
CA ILE A 661 -34.50 4.96 0.16
C ILE A 661 -35.05 4.83 -1.27
N GLY A 662 -35.28 5.94 -1.96
CA GLY A 662 -35.74 5.95 -3.35
C GLY A 662 -34.79 5.21 -4.29
N TYR A 663 -33.48 5.46 -4.17
CA TYR A 663 -32.44 4.77 -4.92
C TYR A 663 -32.42 3.26 -4.64
N LEU A 664 -32.45 2.85 -3.37
CA LEU A 664 -32.40 1.42 -2.99
C LEU A 664 -33.64 0.65 -3.42
N LEU A 665 -34.80 1.32 -3.48
CA LEU A 665 -36.01 0.72 -4.07
C LEU A 665 -35.83 0.45 -5.58
N LEU A 666 -35.11 1.30 -6.31
CA LEU A 666 -34.79 1.05 -7.73
C LEU A 666 -33.86 -0.13 -7.90
N GLU A 667 -32.78 -0.19 -7.11
CA GLU A 667 -31.81 -1.29 -7.15
C GLU A 667 -32.46 -2.66 -6.84
N LEU A 668 -33.51 -2.67 -6.03
CA LEU A 668 -34.29 -3.88 -5.73
C LEU A 668 -35.44 -4.15 -6.73
N GLY A 669 -35.53 -3.39 -7.82
CA GLY A 669 -36.56 -3.56 -8.86
C GLY A 669 -37.96 -3.09 -8.45
N ARG A 670 -38.09 -2.31 -7.37
CA ARG A 670 -39.37 -1.80 -6.84
C ARG A 670 -39.65 -0.39 -7.37
N ALA A 671 -39.65 -0.25 -8.70
CA ALA A 671 -39.69 1.03 -9.38
C ALA A 671 -40.95 1.88 -9.04
N ASP A 672 -42.12 1.26 -8.92
CA ASP A 672 -43.37 1.96 -8.54
C ASP A 672 -43.29 2.59 -7.14
N GLU A 673 -42.63 1.89 -6.20
CA GLU A 673 -42.45 2.38 -4.84
C GLU A 673 -41.40 3.49 -4.79
N SER A 674 -40.32 3.34 -5.55
CA SER A 674 -39.33 4.40 -5.72
C SER A 674 -39.94 5.66 -6.32
N GLN A 675 -40.77 5.54 -7.36
CA GLN A 675 -41.43 6.67 -8.00
C GLN A 675 -42.28 7.46 -7.00
N ARG A 676 -43.13 6.77 -6.22
CA ARG A 676 -43.95 7.40 -5.18
C ARG A 676 -43.09 8.08 -4.12
N GLN A 677 -42.04 7.42 -3.66
CA GLN A 677 -41.10 7.97 -2.68
C GLN A 677 -40.47 9.26 -3.21
N LEU A 678 -39.87 9.22 -4.40
CA LEU A 678 -39.14 10.35 -4.99
C LEU A 678 -40.06 11.52 -5.35
N GLN A 679 -41.30 11.26 -5.79
CA GLN A 679 -42.32 12.31 -5.96
C GLN A 679 -42.62 13.04 -4.65
N SER A 680 -42.74 12.28 -3.54
CA SER A 680 -42.91 12.88 -2.21
C SER A 680 -41.67 13.69 -1.81
N VAL A 681 -40.46 13.18 -2.05
CA VAL A 681 -39.22 13.91 -1.76
C VAL A 681 -39.17 15.24 -2.51
N ILE A 682 -39.46 15.25 -3.82
CA ILE A 682 -39.43 16.47 -4.64
C ILE A 682 -40.43 17.50 -4.11
N ALA A 683 -41.65 17.08 -3.76
CA ALA A 683 -42.70 17.98 -3.27
C ALA A 683 -42.30 18.63 -1.94
N ASP A 684 -41.77 17.85 -1.00
CA ASP A 684 -41.37 18.34 0.32
C ASP A 684 -40.06 19.15 0.25
N ALA A 685 -39.05 18.67 -0.48
CA ALA A 685 -37.76 19.35 -0.64
C ALA A 685 -37.91 20.71 -1.34
N THR A 686 -38.76 20.79 -2.38
CA THR A 686 -39.06 22.07 -3.06
C THR A 686 -39.67 23.09 -2.09
N ARG A 687 -40.47 22.64 -1.11
CA ARG A 687 -41.11 23.53 -0.12
C ARG A 687 -40.13 23.99 0.96
N HIS A 688 -39.25 23.10 1.43
CA HIS A 688 -38.45 23.34 2.63
C HIS A 688 -37.01 23.78 2.35
N ILE A 689 -36.33 23.16 1.39
CA ILE A 689 -34.91 23.47 1.04
C ILE A 689 -34.76 24.13 -0.33
N GLY A 690 -35.85 24.23 -1.09
CA GLY A 690 -35.91 24.95 -2.35
C GLY A 690 -35.72 24.06 -3.58
N GLN A 691 -36.11 24.61 -4.74
CA GLN A 691 -36.19 23.86 -5.99
C GLN A 691 -34.83 23.48 -6.58
N GLU A 692 -33.84 24.36 -6.42
CA GLU A 692 -32.50 24.23 -7.02
C GLU A 692 -31.49 23.61 -6.06
N HIS A 693 -31.93 23.18 -4.87
CA HIS A 693 -31.07 22.49 -3.92
C HIS A 693 -30.62 21.13 -4.47
N GLU A 694 -29.37 20.74 -4.20
CA GLU A 694 -28.75 19.50 -4.68
C GLU A 694 -29.63 18.26 -4.47
N GLU A 695 -30.12 18.05 -3.25
CA GLU A 695 -31.01 16.93 -2.93
C GLU A 695 -32.38 16.97 -3.65
N THR A 696 -32.91 18.15 -3.99
CA THR A 696 -34.13 18.28 -4.82
C THR A 696 -33.86 17.87 -6.27
N LEU A 697 -32.71 18.29 -6.81
CA LEU A 697 -32.28 17.91 -8.16
C LEU A 697 -31.95 16.42 -8.25
N ARG A 698 -31.30 15.86 -7.23
CA ARG A 698 -31.03 14.42 -7.11
C ARG A 698 -32.31 13.60 -7.12
N ALA A 699 -33.34 14.02 -6.37
CA ALA A 699 -34.63 13.35 -6.35
C ALA A 699 -35.30 13.34 -7.75
N ARG A 700 -35.23 14.46 -8.48
CA ARG A 700 -35.73 14.58 -9.87
C ARG A 700 -35.00 13.66 -10.83
N HIS A 701 -33.67 13.61 -10.72
CA HIS A 701 -32.85 12.71 -11.54
C HIS A 701 -33.23 11.24 -11.30
N LEU A 702 -33.30 10.81 -10.04
CA LEU A 702 -33.69 9.45 -9.68
C LEU A 702 -35.11 9.12 -10.14
N LEU A 703 -36.03 10.10 -10.09
CA LEU A 703 -37.40 9.92 -10.57
C LEU A 703 -37.45 9.71 -12.10
N ALA A 704 -36.61 10.41 -12.86
CA ALA A 704 -36.49 10.21 -14.30
C ALA A 704 -35.99 8.79 -14.62
N VAL A 705 -34.98 8.30 -13.88
CA VAL A 705 -34.47 6.93 -14.00
C VAL A 705 -35.56 5.90 -13.68
N ALA A 706 -36.27 6.08 -12.57
CA ALA A 706 -37.39 5.22 -12.16
C ALA A 706 -38.47 5.12 -13.24
N THR A 707 -38.85 6.26 -13.81
CA THR A 707 -39.88 6.35 -14.85
C THR A 707 -39.41 5.69 -16.16
N GLY A 708 -38.11 5.78 -16.48
CA GLY A 708 -37.52 5.07 -17.63
C GLY A 708 -37.59 3.55 -17.49
N GLN A 709 -37.38 3.01 -16.29
CA GLN A 709 -37.47 1.57 -16.02
C GLN A 709 -38.92 1.03 -16.07
N ILE A 710 -39.90 1.84 -15.69
CA ILE A 710 -41.33 1.49 -15.80
C ILE A 710 -41.82 1.54 -17.25
N ASN A 711 -41.25 2.42 -18.07
CA ASN A 711 -41.62 2.61 -19.48
C ASN A 711 -40.87 1.69 -20.46
N GLN A 712 -39.95 0.86 -19.99
CA GLN A 712 -39.52 -0.33 -20.73
C GLN A 712 -40.47 -1.48 -20.40
N PRO A 713 -41.21 -2.04 -21.36
CA PRO A 713 -41.97 -3.26 -21.12
C PRO A 713 -41.04 -4.34 -20.58
N PHE A 714 -41.46 -5.01 -19.50
CA PHE A 714 -40.89 -6.26 -19.03
C PHE A 714 -41.01 -7.33 -20.13
N ASP A 715 -40.09 -7.32 -21.08
CA ASP A 715 -39.80 -8.44 -21.98
C ASP A 715 -38.28 -8.50 -22.10
N VAL A 716 -37.68 -9.58 -21.57
CA VAL A 716 -36.39 -10.21 -21.94
C VAL A 716 -35.73 -11.01 -20.79
N PHE A 717 -36.19 -10.96 -19.52
CA PHE A 717 -35.62 -11.84 -18.46
C PHE A 717 -36.65 -12.60 -17.63
N ARG A 718 -37.51 -13.40 -18.26
CA ARG A 718 -38.28 -14.42 -17.54
C ARG A 718 -38.42 -15.72 -18.31
N GLU A 719 -37.33 -16.47 -18.39
CA GLU A 719 -37.37 -17.95 -18.41
C GLU A 719 -35.99 -18.55 -18.11
N GLN A 720 -35.65 -18.67 -16.83
CA GLN A 720 -34.95 -19.87 -16.34
C GLN A 720 -35.53 -20.26 -14.98
N PRO A 721 -36.21 -21.41 -14.86
CA PRO A 721 -36.72 -21.90 -13.58
C PRO A 721 -35.55 -22.38 -12.70
N PRO A 722 -35.75 -22.47 -11.37
CA PRO A 722 -34.69 -22.89 -10.46
C PRO A 722 -34.31 -24.35 -10.73
N HIS A 723 -33.02 -24.59 -11.02
CA HIS A 723 -32.47 -25.94 -11.10
C HIS A 723 -32.70 -26.69 -9.78
N ARG A 724 -33.73 -27.55 -9.75
CA ARG A 724 -33.82 -28.63 -8.77
C ARG A 724 -32.63 -29.56 -8.99
N ARG A 725 -31.74 -29.63 -8.01
CA ARG A 725 -30.76 -30.72 -7.88
C ARG A 725 -31.52 -32.04 -7.76
N THR A 726 -31.61 -32.80 -8.84
CA THR A 726 -31.89 -34.24 -8.77
C THR A 726 -30.57 -34.98 -8.77
N HIS A 727 -30.20 -35.53 -7.61
CA HIS A 727 -29.25 -36.63 -7.56
C HIS A 727 -29.87 -37.84 -8.27
N GLY A 728 -29.38 -38.13 -9.48
CA GLY A 728 -29.63 -39.37 -10.21
C GLY A 728 -28.34 -40.17 -10.28
N ARG A 729 -28.33 -41.33 -9.63
CA ARG A 729 -27.30 -42.36 -9.72
C ARG A 729 -27.02 -42.75 -11.17
N ALA A 730 -25.75 -43.00 -11.46
CA ALA A 730 -25.33 -43.83 -12.58
C ALA A 730 -25.73 -45.29 -12.32
N GLU A 731 -26.45 -45.88 -13.28
CA GLU A 731 -26.35 -47.30 -13.65
C GLU A 731 -26.41 -47.36 -15.18
N GLY A 732 -25.44 -48.05 -15.79
CA GLY A 732 -25.36 -48.32 -17.23
C GLY A 732 -24.07 -47.87 -17.88
#